data_AF-A0A1Q9DD87-F1
#
_entry.id   AF-A0A1Q9DD87-F1
#
_cell.length_a   1.000
_cell.length_b   1.000
_cell.length_c   1.000
_cell.angle_alpha   90.00
_cell.angle_beta   90.00
_cell.angle_gamma   90.00
#
_symmetry.space_group_name_H-M   'P 1'
#
loop_
_entity.id
_entity.type
_entity.pdbx_description
1 polymer ?
#
loop_
_entity_poly.entity_id
_entity_poly.type
_entity_poly.pdbx_seq_one_letter_code
_entity_poly.pdbx_strand_id
1 'polypeptide(L)'
;MQEVYAGDAREDAIKSVIELTCKSRLGGTVALRKLAQDANPSIVDRVLQGVKKRLAETDVILQSVLIVACAERGDWQRAISSLRTMRIDALEPDDVSHSCVVQVSGTAGFWEVAETVLERGNTKRTSRSLQAAVGLYDGDRWAMALTCLMEALLQGVRPGLGCHNAAIAASRSRWTLPLHLLAALPLAEVKPDLVSCNSAIADAISARQAASAWRAALRLLLHSIDLGLQLRQLSFCASISICGKAGCWKQAVGLLGCALRSQLSADKKMITSTILAVQIQWELALRLWAMMIRNRFLRPDALCLNCVVAACAKGKSWHVAVHCLHEALSMCLRVDEMSFNIAAGACNDGGEWELGLAILSSMASYGVNLSLVSWNTAIASCQLCGDWQLSLSSLQAMQDHTVRPDAVSFASAICCCAGKQWRRALRLWNLLDGLTSPNLVCMNSFISACEKGSNWKHAIETLWTMPAYAQTPDDASYNAAITACQQRLAWQLVLWTFNHMDKSLRDEVTYNAVIVAAKATDDWEQVLELLRQMSMSRIQPFAMSHEAAVSICLDRAQGVAARTLLEDVFARILQSTMQVMFAGDGCPVAENPGHFQFELVLSGRDPYVLNLRQFPAPRRQAQAGCVIVASFEQFTNYSWSMSGHLILPSSSCFSSACAKHRRYNRTASQTAVDIEYDGTKLRADATERDQVAIAFGTGEVQGEFVSEDVCLNVNAAMAGGAAKTDGCVNLRVVVASKMTEDPFSHFDFDGVLGLGLESLALSPEFSFFGQMLAQNPGMQPRFSVFLAQNEGVDSMISFGGHEEKFASSDIQWAPVAMTELGYWQVELKSVKVGNQVLEECADGSCRAILDTGTSLLGVPRQAVRAMHRMLARPVAEDISNQGGIDCRRLPGSKLEFQLSDAVVSLQPEDYSRPSPFNMTIPNQDKWRLFCRSLLLPVDMAAPLGPKVFIWGEPMLRRYYTIYDLANKRIGFSLARQPSGKASSPPIGAPPAGTLVSGAPLSPAGEVVG
;
A
#
# COMPACT_ATOMS: atom_id res chain seq x y z
N MET A 1 15.58 26.64 -56.02
CA MET A 1 15.46 26.71 -54.55
C MET A 1 14.52 25.63 -54.02
N GLN A 2 13.21 25.63 -54.33
CA GLN A 2 12.28 24.56 -53.90
C GLN A 2 12.69 23.14 -54.34
N GLU A 3 13.14 22.95 -55.58
CA GLU A 3 13.68 21.65 -56.05
C GLU A 3 14.99 21.25 -55.35
N VAL A 4 15.75 22.22 -54.84
CA VAL A 4 17.00 21.97 -54.10
C VAL A 4 16.71 21.52 -52.67
N TYR A 5 15.58 21.93 -52.10
CA TYR A 5 15.15 21.54 -50.75
C TYR A 5 14.56 20.13 -50.68
N ALA A 6 13.96 19.63 -51.78
CA ALA A 6 13.32 18.32 -51.82
C ALA A 6 14.30 17.13 -51.87
N GLY A 7 15.62 17.36 -51.87
CA GLY A 7 16.65 16.31 -51.89
C GLY A 7 17.03 15.79 -53.27
N ASP A 8 16.14 15.89 -54.27
CA ASP A 8 16.34 15.46 -55.67
C ASP A 8 16.77 16.61 -56.61
N ALA A 9 17.76 17.40 -56.19
CA ALA A 9 18.19 18.56 -56.97
C ALA A 9 18.85 18.15 -58.31
N ARG A 10 18.20 18.46 -59.44
CA ARG A 10 18.81 18.37 -60.79
C ARG A 10 20.02 19.30 -60.89
N GLU A 11 21.03 18.90 -61.65
CA GLU A 11 22.30 19.63 -61.79
C GLU A 11 22.11 21.06 -62.31
N ASP A 12 21.07 21.29 -63.13
CA ASP A 12 20.71 22.58 -63.69
C ASP A 12 20.17 23.56 -62.63
N ALA A 13 19.48 23.05 -61.62
CA ALA A 13 19.00 23.86 -60.50
C ALA A 13 20.17 24.34 -59.63
N ILE A 14 21.20 23.49 -59.44
CA ILE A 14 22.43 23.84 -58.71
C ILE A 14 23.21 24.92 -59.47
N LYS A 15 23.38 24.78 -60.79
CA LYS A 15 24.04 25.78 -61.64
C LYS A 15 23.30 27.12 -61.64
N SER A 16 21.97 27.10 -61.69
CA SER A 16 21.13 28.30 -61.64
C SER A 16 21.24 29.04 -60.30
N VAL A 17 21.31 28.28 -59.19
CA VAL A 17 21.56 28.85 -57.85
C VAL A 17 22.95 29.47 -57.77
N ILE A 18 24.00 28.80 -58.27
CA ILE A 18 25.36 29.37 -58.33
C ILE A 18 25.35 30.68 -59.11
N GLU A 19 24.67 30.74 -60.25
CA GLU A 19 24.56 31.97 -61.05
C GLU A 19 23.83 33.10 -60.35
N LEU A 20 22.69 32.81 -59.71
CA LEU A 20 21.96 33.78 -58.89
C LEU A 20 22.82 34.30 -57.75
N THR A 21 23.60 33.43 -57.12
CA THR A 21 24.51 33.78 -56.03
C THR A 21 25.65 34.69 -56.51
N CYS A 22 26.15 34.49 -57.73
CA CYS A 22 27.17 35.35 -58.33
C CYS A 22 26.61 36.67 -58.94
N LYS A 23 25.32 36.73 -59.31
CA LYS A 23 24.70 37.89 -59.98
C LYS A 23 24.24 39.00 -59.01
N SER A 24 23.89 38.68 -57.76
CA SER A 24 23.40 39.67 -56.77
C SER A 24 23.94 39.38 -55.37
N ARG A 25 24.60 40.38 -54.77
CA ARG A 25 25.19 40.28 -53.42
C ARG A 25 24.13 39.96 -52.35
N LEU A 26 22.99 40.66 -52.38
CA LEU A 26 21.90 40.45 -51.43
C LEU A 26 21.14 39.14 -51.71
N GLY A 27 20.88 38.85 -52.99
CA GLY A 27 20.18 37.63 -53.42
C GLY A 27 20.98 36.35 -53.11
N GLY A 28 22.30 36.39 -53.33
CA GLY A 28 23.20 35.28 -53.00
C GLY A 28 23.33 35.03 -51.50
N THR A 29 23.41 36.09 -50.70
CA THR A 29 23.46 36.00 -49.23
C THR A 29 22.20 35.34 -48.66
N VAL A 30 21.01 35.76 -49.15
CA VAL A 30 19.72 35.18 -48.73
C VAL A 30 19.60 33.72 -49.20
N ALA A 31 20.02 33.43 -50.44
CA ALA A 31 19.97 32.08 -50.98
C ALA A 31 20.86 31.10 -50.21
N LEU A 32 22.10 31.50 -49.90
CA LEU A 32 23.05 30.67 -49.14
C LEU A 32 22.60 30.43 -47.69
N ARG A 33 22.07 31.46 -47.01
CA ARG A 33 21.53 31.30 -45.65
C ARG A 33 20.32 30.34 -45.62
N LYS A 34 19.44 30.43 -46.61
CA LYS A 34 18.27 29.55 -46.73
C LYS A 34 18.67 28.12 -47.13
N LEU A 35 19.69 27.95 -47.96
CA LEU A 35 20.26 26.63 -48.31
C LEU A 35 20.97 25.96 -47.12
N ALA A 36 21.61 26.74 -46.25
CA ALA A 36 22.26 26.23 -45.05
C ALA A 36 21.26 25.61 -44.06
N GLN A 37 20.10 26.23 -43.88
CA GLN A 37 19.04 25.82 -42.96
C GLN A 37 18.27 24.58 -43.42
N ASP A 38 17.94 24.48 -44.71
CA ASP A 38 16.90 23.55 -45.18
C ASP A 38 17.40 22.47 -46.18
N ALA A 39 18.65 22.50 -46.67
CA ALA A 39 19.11 21.63 -47.77
C ALA A 39 20.18 20.57 -47.41
N ASN A 40 20.20 19.46 -48.15
CA ASN A 40 21.15 18.33 -47.98
C ASN A 40 22.63 18.78 -48.14
N PRO A 41 23.55 18.34 -47.25
CA PRO A 41 24.95 18.78 -47.22
C PRO A 41 25.71 18.62 -48.53
N SER A 42 25.45 17.55 -49.28
CA SER A 42 26.09 17.29 -50.58
C SER A 42 25.73 18.31 -51.68
N ILE A 43 24.57 18.95 -51.58
CA ILE A 43 24.13 19.97 -52.54
C ILE A 43 24.73 21.32 -52.19
N VAL A 44 24.78 21.65 -50.90
CA VAL A 44 25.42 22.89 -50.42
C VAL A 44 26.91 22.91 -50.74
N ASP A 45 27.62 21.79 -50.56
CA ASP A 45 29.05 21.69 -50.91
C ASP A 45 29.29 21.91 -52.41
N ARG A 46 28.40 21.40 -53.28
CA ARG A 46 28.47 21.62 -54.74
C ARG A 46 28.20 23.07 -55.12
N VAL A 47 27.21 23.72 -54.50
CA VAL A 47 26.93 25.14 -54.71
C VAL A 47 28.12 26.00 -54.25
N LEU A 48 28.69 25.71 -53.08
CA LEU A 48 29.81 26.46 -52.52
C LEU A 48 31.10 26.32 -53.35
N GLN A 49 31.44 25.10 -53.81
CA GLN A 49 32.57 24.89 -54.71
C GLN A 49 32.37 25.61 -56.06
N GLY A 50 31.14 25.63 -56.57
CA GLY A 50 30.78 26.34 -57.80
C GLY A 50 30.89 27.87 -57.65
N VAL A 51 30.49 28.42 -56.51
CA VAL A 51 30.62 29.85 -56.18
C VAL A 51 32.10 30.23 -55.99
N LYS A 52 32.89 29.41 -55.27
CA LYS A 52 34.36 29.62 -55.09
C LYS A 52 35.14 29.61 -56.39
N LYS A 53 34.72 28.81 -57.38
CA LYS A 53 35.35 28.79 -58.72
C LYS A 53 35.05 30.04 -59.56
N ARG A 54 33.95 30.75 -59.28
CA ARG A 54 33.50 31.90 -60.09
C ARG A 54 33.82 33.27 -59.47
N LEU A 55 34.03 33.34 -58.15
CA LEU A 55 34.41 34.56 -57.44
C LEU A 55 35.88 34.44 -56.97
N ALA A 56 36.78 35.19 -57.59
CA ALA A 56 38.21 35.20 -57.25
C ALA A 56 38.51 36.05 -55.99
N GLU A 57 37.64 36.99 -55.63
CA GLU A 57 37.71 37.75 -54.38
C GLU A 57 36.52 37.33 -53.50
N THR A 58 36.81 36.74 -52.34
CA THR A 58 35.76 36.47 -51.34
C THR A 58 35.54 37.69 -50.47
N ASP A 59 34.31 38.19 -50.45
CA ASP A 59 33.87 39.31 -49.61
C ASP A 59 33.58 38.85 -48.16
N VAL A 60 33.72 39.78 -47.20
CA VAL A 60 33.45 39.57 -45.75
C VAL A 60 32.11 38.88 -45.54
N ILE A 61 31.07 39.36 -46.24
CA ILE A 61 29.69 38.86 -46.10
C ILE A 61 29.56 37.40 -46.56
N LEU A 62 30.26 37.01 -47.63
CA LEU A 62 30.20 35.65 -48.17
C LEU A 62 30.89 34.65 -47.24
N GLN A 63 32.03 35.06 -46.66
CA GLN A 63 32.77 34.26 -45.68
C GLN A 63 32.04 34.17 -44.34
N SER A 64 31.41 35.24 -43.87
CA SER A 64 30.58 35.22 -42.65
C SER A 64 29.38 34.30 -42.79
N VAL A 65 28.69 34.30 -43.94
CA VAL A 65 27.58 33.37 -44.21
C VAL A 65 28.06 31.93 -44.26
N LEU A 66 29.25 31.69 -44.83
CA LEU A 66 29.86 30.36 -44.87
C LEU A 66 30.20 29.85 -43.46
N ILE A 67 30.73 30.71 -42.60
CA ILE A 67 31.01 30.41 -41.20
C ILE A 67 29.71 30.06 -40.45
N VAL A 68 28.65 30.85 -40.61
CA VAL A 68 27.33 30.59 -40.00
C VAL A 68 26.75 29.26 -40.51
N ALA A 69 26.86 28.98 -41.80
CA ALA A 69 26.36 27.75 -42.40
C ALA A 69 27.12 26.50 -41.93
N CYS A 70 28.45 26.59 -41.79
CA CYS A 70 29.26 25.52 -41.20
C CYS A 70 28.91 25.34 -39.71
N ALA A 71 28.58 26.44 -39.03
CA ALA A 71 28.26 26.45 -37.63
C ALA A 71 26.95 25.74 -37.28
N GLU A 72 25.88 26.03 -38.00
CA GLU A 72 24.56 25.38 -37.82
C GLU A 72 24.62 23.85 -38.05
N ARG A 73 25.69 23.34 -38.67
CA ARG A 73 25.89 21.92 -39.00
C ARG A 73 26.93 21.21 -38.12
N GLY A 74 27.60 21.92 -37.23
CA GLY A 74 28.64 21.35 -36.36
C GLY A 74 30.01 21.11 -37.02
N ASP A 75 30.25 21.63 -38.24
CA ASP A 75 31.51 21.46 -38.96
C ASP A 75 32.55 22.52 -38.54
N TRP A 76 33.15 22.29 -37.36
CA TRP A 76 34.09 23.22 -36.72
C TRP A 76 35.38 23.45 -37.53
N GLN A 77 35.88 22.41 -38.22
CA GLN A 77 37.14 22.49 -38.97
C GLN A 77 37.03 23.46 -40.14
N ARG A 78 35.91 23.38 -40.89
CA ARG A 78 35.67 24.29 -42.02
C ARG A 78 35.39 25.71 -41.56
N ALA A 79 34.64 25.89 -40.47
CA ALA A 79 34.39 27.20 -39.89
C ALA A 79 35.68 27.93 -39.50
N ILE A 80 36.62 27.24 -38.83
CA ILE A 80 37.93 27.80 -38.46
C ILE A 80 38.80 28.06 -39.69
N SER A 81 38.82 27.14 -40.66
CA SER A 81 39.59 27.34 -41.89
C SER A 81 39.14 28.58 -42.67
N SER A 82 37.84 28.87 -42.62
CA SER A 82 37.24 30.02 -43.30
C SER A 82 37.53 31.32 -42.55
N LEU A 83 37.51 31.30 -41.22
CA LEU A 83 37.99 32.42 -40.39
C LEU A 83 39.48 32.72 -40.62
N ARG A 84 40.31 31.68 -40.77
CA ARG A 84 41.74 31.84 -41.14
C ARG A 84 41.90 32.43 -42.53
N THR A 85 41.06 32.02 -43.48
CA THR A 85 41.09 32.54 -44.86
C THR A 85 40.73 34.03 -44.89
N MET A 86 39.67 34.45 -44.16
CA MET A 86 39.35 35.88 -44.00
C MET A 86 40.54 36.69 -43.48
N ARG A 87 41.28 36.13 -42.52
CA ARG A 87 42.45 36.80 -41.92
C ARG A 87 43.65 36.88 -42.88
N ILE A 88 43.87 35.84 -43.70
CA ILE A 88 44.91 35.82 -44.74
C ILE A 88 44.58 36.86 -45.82
N ASP A 89 43.30 37.02 -46.14
CA ASP A 89 42.79 37.98 -47.12
C ASP A 89 42.64 39.42 -46.54
N ALA A 90 43.16 39.67 -45.32
CA ALA A 90 43.08 40.94 -44.60
C ALA A 90 41.64 41.49 -44.39
N LEU A 91 40.66 40.60 -44.34
CA LEU A 91 39.26 40.92 -44.05
C LEU A 91 39.02 40.87 -42.54
N GLU A 92 38.48 41.95 -41.97
CA GLU A 92 38.05 41.96 -40.57
C GLU A 92 36.80 41.10 -40.38
N PRO A 93 36.85 40.03 -39.57
CA PRO A 93 35.67 39.21 -39.30
C PRO A 93 34.66 39.98 -38.45
N ASP A 94 33.37 39.85 -38.78
CA ASP A 94 32.30 40.43 -37.99
C ASP A 94 32.03 39.63 -36.70
N ASP A 95 31.38 40.27 -35.73
CA ASP A 95 31.00 39.67 -34.44
C ASP A 95 30.24 38.34 -34.59
N VAL A 96 29.44 38.21 -35.66
CA VAL A 96 28.67 36.99 -35.96
C VAL A 96 29.60 35.83 -36.33
N SER A 97 30.64 36.09 -37.13
CA SER A 97 31.64 35.08 -37.50
C SER A 97 32.43 34.61 -36.28
N HIS A 98 32.90 35.53 -35.45
CA HIS A 98 33.61 35.19 -34.21
C HIS A 98 32.72 34.36 -33.26
N SER A 99 31.47 34.79 -33.03
CA SER A 99 30.53 34.08 -32.16
C SER A 99 30.18 32.68 -32.66
N CYS A 100 30.01 32.50 -33.98
CA CYS A 100 29.71 31.20 -34.56
C CYS A 100 30.89 30.22 -34.46
N VAL A 101 32.11 30.67 -34.77
CA VAL A 101 33.30 29.80 -34.64
C VAL A 101 33.52 29.36 -33.20
N VAL A 102 33.29 30.25 -32.24
CA VAL A 102 33.37 29.95 -30.81
C VAL A 102 32.35 28.87 -30.42
N GLN A 103 31.07 29.05 -30.78
CA GLN A 103 30.00 28.10 -30.46
C GLN A 103 30.25 26.68 -31.02
N VAL A 104 30.78 26.59 -32.24
CA VAL A 104 30.95 25.31 -32.96
C VAL A 104 32.18 24.57 -32.47
N SER A 105 33.25 25.31 -32.16
CA SER A 105 34.45 24.75 -31.54
C SER A 105 34.16 24.24 -30.13
N GLY A 106 33.29 24.93 -29.38
CA GLY A 106 32.81 24.47 -28.07
C GLY A 106 31.98 23.21 -28.12
N THR A 107 30.95 23.17 -28.97
CA THR A 107 30.06 22.00 -29.13
C THR A 107 30.79 20.76 -29.64
N ALA A 108 31.87 20.93 -30.42
CA ALA A 108 32.73 19.85 -30.88
C ALA A 108 33.77 19.37 -29.83
N GLY A 109 33.86 20.04 -28.68
CA GLY A 109 34.87 19.74 -27.68
C GLY A 109 36.28 20.11 -28.16
N PHE A 110 36.52 21.36 -28.56
CA PHE A 110 37.87 21.90 -28.79
C PHE A 110 37.99 23.27 -28.12
N TRP A 111 38.04 23.24 -26.79
CA TRP A 111 37.90 24.38 -25.88
C TRP A 111 39.09 25.35 -25.92
N GLU A 112 40.32 24.86 -26.01
CA GLU A 112 41.53 25.70 -26.16
C GLU A 112 41.49 26.54 -27.45
N VAL A 113 40.87 26.00 -28.50
CA VAL A 113 40.71 26.67 -29.78
C VAL A 113 39.62 27.75 -29.69
N ALA A 114 38.56 27.51 -28.91
CA ALA A 114 37.53 28.51 -28.65
C ALA A 114 38.04 29.68 -27.79
N GLU A 115 38.82 29.40 -26.73
CA GLU A 115 39.44 30.40 -25.86
C GLU A 115 40.44 31.27 -26.63
N THR A 116 41.33 30.67 -27.43
CA THR A 116 42.28 31.44 -28.24
C THR A 116 41.60 32.32 -29.29
N VAL A 117 40.44 31.92 -29.83
CA VAL A 117 39.64 32.76 -30.73
C VAL A 117 38.96 33.91 -29.98
N LEU A 118 38.55 33.69 -28.71
CA LEU A 118 37.99 34.73 -27.83
C LEU A 118 39.05 35.74 -27.36
N GLU A 119 40.25 35.29 -26.98
CA GLU A 119 41.35 36.14 -26.51
C GLU A 119 41.95 37.00 -27.62
N ARG A 120 42.02 36.46 -28.85
CA ARG A 120 42.59 37.16 -30.00
C ARG A 120 41.59 38.10 -30.70
N GLY A 121 40.30 37.99 -30.40
CA GLY A 121 39.24 38.87 -30.90
C GLY A 121 39.16 40.16 -30.07
N ASN A 122 40.09 41.09 -30.28
CA ASN A 122 40.24 42.32 -29.49
C ASN A 122 39.19 43.42 -29.79
N THR A 123 37.99 43.07 -30.24
CA THR A 123 36.94 44.04 -30.60
C THR A 123 35.72 43.81 -29.72
N LYS A 124 35.54 44.68 -28.72
CA LYS A 124 34.34 44.90 -27.89
C LYS A 124 33.50 43.63 -27.69
N ARG A 125 33.71 42.88 -26.59
CA ARG A 125 32.82 41.79 -26.16
C ARG A 125 31.36 42.26 -26.23
N THR A 126 30.66 41.91 -27.31
CA THR A 126 29.22 42.16 -27.46
C THR A 126 28.44 41.08 -26.71
N SER A 127 27.19 41.39 -26.31
CA SER A 127 26.36 40.45 -25.54
C SER A 127 26.20 39.08 -26.22
N ARG A 128 26.29 39.00 -27.56
CA ARG A 128 26.23 37.74 -28.33
C ARG A 128 27.51 36.90 -28.25
N SER A 129 28.69 37.50 -28.37
CA SER A 129 29.95 36.77 -28.22
C SER A 129 30.14 36.28 -26.79
N LEU A 130 29.67 37.06 -25.80
CA LEU A 130 29.60 36.64 -24.40
C LEU A 130 28.62 35.47 -24.20
N GLN A 131 27.43 35.51 -24.82
CA GLN A 131 26.47 34.40 -24.75
C GLN A 131 27.06 33.10 -25.32
N ALA A 132 27.77 33.18 -26.46
CA ALA A 132 28.43 32.03 -27.06
C ALA A 132 29.57 31.50 -26.16
N ALA A 133 30.37 32.39 -25.57
CA ALA A 133 31.46 32.04 -24.65
C ALA A 133 30.95 31.36 -23.36
N VAL A 134 29.90 31.91 -22.74
CA VAL A 134 29.27 31.34 -21.54
C VAL A 134 28.62 29.99 -21.84
N GLY A 135 28.03 29.84 -23.05
CA GLY A 135 27.46 28.59 -23.52
C GLY A 135 28.46 27.47 -23.85
N LEU A 136 29.77 27.76 -23.87
CA LEU A 136 30.83 26.73 -24.02
C LEU A 136 31.01 25.89 -22.76
N TYR A 137 30.70 26.46 -21.60
CA TYR A 137 30.99 25.88 -20.30
C TYR A 137 29.82 25.03 -19.81
N ASP A 138 29.49 23.94 -20.51
CA ASP A 138 28.47 22.98 -20.04
C ASP A 138 29.05 22.03 -18.96
N GLY A 139 28.22 21.58 -18.02
CA GLY A 139 28.58 20.63 -16.97
C GLY A 139 29.46 21.18 -15.83
N ASP A 140 30.57 20.52 -15.52
CA ASP A 140 31.38 20.80 -14.31
C ASP A 140 32.23 22.08 -14.38
N ARG A 141 32.22 22.80 -15.51
CA ARG A 141 32.98 24.05 -15.72
C ARG A 141 32.18 25.33 -15.43
N TRP A 142 31.12 25.23 -14.63
CA TRP A 142 30.28 26.37 -14.20
C TRP A 142 31.06 27.54 -13.60
N ALA A 143 32.18 27.28 -12.91
CA ALA A 143 33.01 28.32 -12.30
C ALA A 143 33.60 29.26 -13.36
N MET A 144 34.03 28.72 -14.50
CA MET A 144 34.57 29.51 -15.62
C MET A 144 33.49 30.33 -16.30
N ALA A 145 32.27 29.80 -16.41
CA ALA A 145 31.10 30.52 -16.93
C ALA A 145 30.80 31.78 -16.11
N LEU A 146 30.89 31.67 -14.77
CA LEU A 146 30.69 32.79 -13.84
C LEU A 146 31.83 33.79 -13.89
N THR A 147 33.08 33.34 -13.92
CA THR A 147 34.24 34.22 -14.07
C THR A 147 34.16 35.03 -15.36
N CYS A 148 33.74 34.41 -16.47
CA CYS A 148 33.56 35.08 -17.75
C CYS A 148 32.45 36.15 -17.70
N LEU A 149 31.35 35.88 -17.00
CA LEU A 149 30.29 36.87 -16.73
C LEU A 149 30.78 38.03 -15.85
N MET A 150 31.54 37.74 -14.79
CA MET A 150 32.08 38.74 -13.87
C MET A 150 33.11 39.64 -14.56
N GLU A 151 34.01 39.08 -15.37
CA GLU A 151 34.96 39.85 -16.17
C GLU A 151 34.25 40.77 -17.17
N ALA A 152 33.19 40.30 -17.82
CA ALA A 152 32.41 41.11 -18.74
C ALA A 152 31.74 42.31 -18.03
N LEU A 153 31.22 42.09 -16.82
CA LEU A 153 30.68 43.16 -15.98
C LEU A 153 31.76 44.18 -15.56
N LEU A 154 32.95 43.70 -15.18
CA LEU A 154 34.11 44.56 -14.85
C LEU A 154 34.61 45.37 -16.05
N GLN A 155 34.47 44.84 -17.26
CA GLN A 155 34.78 45.52 -18.53
C GLN A 155 33.65 46.45 -19.02
N GLY A 156 32.57 46.63 -18.23
CA GLY A 156 31.47 47.53 -18.55
C GLY A 156 30.46 46.99 -19.58
N VAL A 157 30.51 45.70 -19.91
CA VAL A 157 29.56 45.05 -20.81
C VAL A 157 28.36 44.57 -20.00
N ARG A 158 27.15 45.10 -20.29
CA ARG A 158 25.90 44.62 -19.67
C ARG A 158 25.51 43.26 -20.27
N PRO A 159 25.55 42.15 -19.50
CA PRO A 159 25.17 40.83 -20.02
C PRO A 159 23.65 40.80 -20.25
N GLY A 160 23.22 40.34 -21.42
CA GLY A 160 21.80 40.19 -21.73
C GLY A 160 21.18 38.95 -21.07
N LEU A 161 19.87 38.78 -21.24
CA LEU A 161 19.12 37.61 -20.79
C LEU A 161 19.70 36.28 -21.33
N GLY A 162 20.20 36.29 -22.57
CA GLY A 162 20.83 35.11 -23.20
C GLY A 162 22.09 34.63 -22.48
N CYS A 163 22.94 35.53 -21.98
CA CYS A 163 24.14 35.18 -21.23
C CYS A 163 23.80 34.54 -19.88
N HIS A 164 22.80 35.08 -19.19
CA HIS A 164 22.33 34.54 -17.92
C HIS A 164 21.67 33.17 -18.10
N ASN A 165 20.89 32.95 -19.17
CA ASN A 165 20.32 31.64 -19.50
C ASN A 165 21.41 30.60 -19.80
N ALA A 166 22.47 30.99 -20.52
CA ALA A 166 23.61 30.13 -20.76
C ALA A 166 24.35 29.76 -19.46
N ALA A 167 24.49 30.70 -18.52
CA ALA A 167 25.11 30.43 -17.22
C ALA A 167 24.25 29.56 -16.29
N ILE A 168 22.93 29.73 -16.35
CA ILE A 168 21.98 28.84 -15.66
C ILE A 168 22.15 27.41 -16.18
N ALA A 169 22.14 27.22 -17.51
CA ALA A 169 22.35 25.91 -18.13
C ALA A 169 23.74 25.30 -17.82
N ALA A 170 24.79 26.13 -17.81
CA ALA A 170 26.16 25.74 -17.44
C ALA A 170 26.28 25.23 -15.99
N SER A 171 25.39 25.64 -15.08
CA SER A 171 25.43 25.29 -13.66
C SER A 171 24.59 24.07 -13.28
N ARG A 172 24.21 23.25 -14.27
CA ARG A 172 23.46 21.99 -14.13
C ARG A 172 23.97 21.02 -13.06
N SER A 173 25.28 20.95 -12.84
CA SER A 173 25.85 20.03 -11.84
C SER A 173 25.70 20.52 -10.39
N ARG A 174 25.31 21.78 -10.17
CA ARG A 174 25.08 22.36 -8.83
C ARG A 174 23.77 23.15 -8.75
N TRP A 175 22.71 22.48 -8.31
CA TRP A 175 21.34 23.02 -8.25
C TRP A 175 21.15 24.34 -7.47
N THR A 176 22.04 24.69 -6.53
CA THR A 176 21.93 25.95 -5.77
C THR A 176 22.34 27.17 -6.59
N LEU A 177 23.29 27.05 -7.52
CA LEU A 177 23.83 28.16 -8.31
C LEU A 177 22.82 28.75 -9.31
N PRO A 178 22.04 27.95 -10.08
CA PRO A 178 20.94 28.44 -10.91
C PRO A 178 19.95 29.33 -10.16
N LEU A 179 19.66 29.01 -8.89
CA LEU A 179 18.74 29.76 -8.03
C LEU A 179 19.29 31.15 -7.66
N HIS A 180 20.56 31.21 -7.30
CA HIS A 180 21.23 32.48 -6.98
C HIS A 180 21.37 33.37 -8.22
N LEU A 181 21.64 32.77 -9.39
CA LEU A 181 21.70 33.50 -10.66
C LEU A 181 20.34 34.07 -11.07
N LEU A 182 19.25 33.31 -10.89
CA LEU A 182 17.90 33.81 -11.09
C LEU A 182 17.55 34.96 -10.12
N ALA A 183 17.95 34.85 -8.85
CA ALA A 183 17.72 35.90 -7.86
C ALA A 183 18.55 37.18 -8.13
N ALA A 184 19.67 37.04 -8.83
CA ALA A 184 20.53 38.16 -9.22
C ALA A 184 20.06 38.91 -10.47
N LEU A 185 19.19 38.31 -11.31
CA LEU A 185 18.68 38.94 -12.54
C LEU A 185 17.95 40.28 -12.32
N PRO A 186 17.03 40.40 -11.34
CA PRO A 186 16.39 41.69 -11.03
C PRO A 186 17.37 42.77 -10.56
N LEU A 187 18.44 42.37 -9.86
CA LEU A 187 19.50 43.29 -9.40
C LEU A 187 20.34 43.82 -10.57
N ALA A 188 20.37 43.08 -11.69
CA ALA A 188 21.01 43.49 -12.94
C ALA A 188 20.07 44.24 -13.90
N GLU A 189 18.88 44.66 -13.45
CA GLU A 189 17.82 45.27 -14.28
C GLU A 189 17.30 44.37 -15.42
N VAL A 190 17.54 43.05 -15.36
CA VAL A 190 17.09 42.08 -16.38
C VAL A 190 15.89 41.29 -15.85
N LYS A 191 14.76 41.36 -16.55
CA LYS A 191 13.57 40.56 -16.19
C LYS A 191 13.79 39.08 -16.57
N PRO A 192 13.63 38.13 -15.64
CA PRO A 192 13.70 36.70 -15.96
C PRO A 192 12.57 36.29 -16.89
N ASP A 193 12.84 35.35 -17.81
CA ASP A 193 11.83 34.77 -18.70
C ASP A 193 11.44 33.34 -18.29
N LEU A 194 10.43 32.80 -18.96
CA LEU A 194 9.94 31.44 -18.73
C LEU A 194 11.03 30.38 -19.00
N VAL A 195 12.01 30.67 -19.87
CA VAL A 195 13.11 29.76 -20.21
C VAL A 195 14.14 29.72 -19.09
N SER A 196 14.47 30.87 -18.48
CA SER A 196 15.33 30.98 -17.29
C SER A 196 14.74 30.17 -16.13
N CYS A 197 13.45 30.37 -15.85
CA CYS A 197 12.76 29.69 -14.75
C CYS A 197 12.63 28.19 -14.99
N ASN A 198 12.25 27.75 -16.20
CA ASN A 198 12.13 26.33 -16.51
C ASN A 198 13.47 25.61 -16.53
N SER A 199 14.55 26.26 -16.99
CA SER A 199 15.89 25.66 -16.98
C SER A 199 16.37 25.44 -15.55
N ALA A 200 16.23 26.43 -14.67
CA ALA A 200 16.57 26.26 -13.26
C ALA A 200 15.71 25.22 -12.54
N ILE A 201 14.40 25.13 -12.87
CA ILE A 201 13.53 24.06 -12.36
C ILE A 201 14.01 22.69 -12.88
N ALA A 202 14.35 22.57 -14.16
CA ALA A 202 14.85 21.32 -14.76
C ALA A 202 16.20 20.89 -14.17
N ASP A 203 17.10 21.82 -13.90
CA ASP A 203 18.40 21.55 -13.30
C ASP A 203 18.27 21.09 -11.83
N ALA A 204 17.23 21.58 -11.13
CA ALA A 204 16.86 21.05 -9.81
C ALA A 204 16.32 19.60 -9.88
N ILE A 205 15.79 19.13 -11.02
CA ILE A 205 15.33 17.73 -11.22
C ILE A 205 16.53 16.76 -11.34
N SER A 206 17.64 17.20 -11.94
CA SER A 206 18.83 16.37 -12.20
C SER A 206 19.74 16.16 -10.99
N ALA A 207 19.54 16.91 -9.90
CA ALA A 207 20.36 16.78 -8.70
C ALA A 207 20.10 15.45 -7.96
N ARG A 208 21.18 14.70 -7.65
CA ARG A 208 21.16 13.49 -6.81
C ARG A 208 20.62 13.72 -5.38
N GLN A 209 20.46 14.98 -4.95
CA GLN A 209 19.96 15.38 -3.63
C GLN A 209 18.54 15.96 -3.70
N ALA A 210 17.59 15.20 -4.26
CA ALA A 210 16.20 15.65 -4.47
C ALA A 210 15.44 16.02 -3.17
N ALA A 211 15.87 15.52 -2.01
CA ALA A 211 15.17 15.72 -0.73
C ALA A 211 15.12 17.18 -0.23
N SER A 212 16.09 18.03 -0.60
CA SER A 212 16.14 19.45 -0.20
C SER A 212 15.75 20.43 -1.31
N ALA A 213 15.82 20.01 -2.57
CA ALA A 213 15.61 20.88 -3.74
C ALA A 213 14.13 21.20 -4.05
N TRP A 214 13.17 20.39 -3.57
CA TRP A 214 11.74 20.58 -3.87
C TRP A 214 11.15 21.88 -3.33
N ARG A 215 11.61 22.33 -2.15
CA ARG A 215 11.17 23.60 -1.54
C ARG A 215 11.61 24.81 -2.37
N ALA A 216 12.82 24.76 -2.92
CA ALA A 216 13.35 25.81 -3.77
C ALA A 216 12.62 25.86 -5.12
N ALA A 217 12.36 24.70 -5.73
CA ALA A 217 11.58 24.60 -6.96
C ALA A 217 10.14 25.12 -6.80
N LEU A 218 9.49 24.85 -5.67
CA LEU A 218 8.17 25.41 -5.34
C LEU A 218 8.21 26.93 -5.14
N ARG A 219 9.21 27.45 -4.42
CA ARG A 219 9.39 28.89 -4.23
C ARG A 219 9.61 29.61 -5.55
N LEU A 220 10.38 29.02 -6.46
CA LEU A 220 10.56 29.56 -7.82
C LEU A 220 9.26 29.55 -8.62
N LEU A 221 8.48 28.46 -8.53
CA LEU A 221 7.20 28.40 -9.23
C LEU A 221 6.22 29.45 -8.69
N LEU A 222 6.17 29.66 -7.37
CA LEU A 222 5.39 30.74 -6.75
C LEU A 222 5.89 32.13 -7.17
N HIS A 223 7.20 32.35 -7.14
CA HIS A 223 7.80 33.62 -7.57
C HIS A 223 7.53 33.93 -9.05
N SER A 224 7.51 32.91 -9.92
CA SER A 224 7.17 33.08 -11.34
C SER A 224 5.69 33.46 -11.55
N ILE A 225 4.79 33.03 -10.65
CA ILE A 225 3.38 33.46 -10.62
C ILE A 225 3.29 34.93 -10.18
N ASP A 226 4.03 35.31 -9.14
CA ASP A 226 4.06 36.69 -8.62
C ASP A 226 4.60 37.68 -9.66
N LEU A 227 5.51 37.24 -10.52
CA LEU A 227 6.05 38.01 -11.65
C LEU A 227 5.08 38.08 -12.85
N GLY A 228 3.91 37.44 -12.78
CA GLY A 228 2.89 37.47 -13.84
C GLY A 228 3.25 36.65 -15.09
N LEU A 229 4.18 35.69 -14.98
CA LEU A 229 4.56 34.83 -16.10
C LEU A 229 3.48 33.77 -16.36
N GLN A 230 3.08 33.57 -17.62
CA GLN A 230 2.15 32.50 -17.99
C GLN A 230 2.83 31.12 -17.84
N LEU A 231 2.56 30.46 -16.72
CA LEU A 231 3.01 29.10 -16.47
C LEU A 231 2.42 28.13 -17.51
N ARG A 232 3.28 27.26 -18.06
CA ARG A 232 2.89 26.18 -18.97
C ARG A 232 2.78 24.85 -18.21
N GLN A 233 2.12 23.87 -18.82
CA GLN A 233 1.98 22.49 -18.32
C GLN A 233 3.33 21.87 -17.91
N LEU A 234 4.41 22.18 -18.63
CA LEU A 234 5.75 21.67 -18.39
C LEU A 234 6.30 22.05 -17.01
N SER A 235 6.03 23.29 -16.56
CA SER A 235 6.50 23.83 -15.28
C SER A 235 5.84 23.09 -14.10
N PHE A 236 4.53 22.83 -14.19
CA PHE A 236 3.80 22.05 -13.19
C PHE A 236 4.22 20.57 -13.17
N CYS A 237 4.40 19.93 -14.34
CA CYS A 237 4.86 18.54 -14.41
C CYS A 237 6.23 18.35 -13.75
N ALA A 238 7.15 19.27 -14.03
CA ALA A 238 8.49 19.28 -13.45
C ALA A 238 8.44 19.37 -11.92
N SER A 239 7.68 20.33 -11.37
CA SER A 239 7.56 20.50 -9.92
C SER A 239 6.87 19.32 -9.23
N ILE A 240 5.83 18.74 -9.85
CA ILE A 240 5.15 17.54 -9.34
C ILE A 240 6.11 16.35 -9.30
N SER A 241 6.94 16.16 -10.32
CA SER A 241 7.93 15.08 -10.37
C SER A 241 8.99 15.22 -9.27
N ILE A 242 9.46 16.44 -8.99
CA ILE A 242 10.39 16.70 -7.87
C ILE A 242 9.74 16.40 -6.53
N CYS A 243 8.50 16.87 -6.31
CA CYS A 243 7.75 16.55 -5.09
C CYS A 243 7.57 15.03 -4.91
N GLY A 244 7.35 14.29 -6.01
CA GLY A 244 7.28 12.83 -5.99
C GLY A 244 8.60 12.16 -5.60
N LYS A 245 9.72 12.55 -6.20
CA LYS A 245 11.06 12.03 -5.84
C LYS A 245 11.47 12.36 -4.40
N ALA A 246 10.97 13.47 -3.86
CA ALA A 246 11.21 13.89 -2.47
C ALA A 246 10.22 13.27 -1.45
N GLY A 247 9.28 12.41 -1.87
CA GLY A 247 8.28 11.80 -0.98
C GLY A 247 7.17 12.76 -0.49
N CYS A 248 7.11 13.97 -1.04
CA CYS A 248 6.19 15.04 -0.63
C CYS A 248 4.89 15.01 -1.44
N TRP A 249 4.10 13.95 -1.23
CA TRP A 249 2.90 13.65 -2.03
C TRP A 249 1.78 14.70 -1.87
N LYS A 250 1.60 15.29 -0.68
CA LYS A 250 0.56 16.31 -0.42
C LYS A 250 0.75 17.55 -1.30
N GLN A 251 1.99 17.99 -1.44
CA GLN A 251 2.38 19.13 -2.25
C GLN A 251 2.24 18.83 -3.75
N ALA A 252 2.59 17.61 -4.18
CA ALA A 252 2.39 17.16 -5.55
C ALA A 252 0.91 17.20 -5.97
N VAL A 253 0.00 16.75 -5.09
CA VAL A 253 -1.45 16.76 -5.33
C VAL A 253 -1.99 18.19 -5.26
N GLY A 254 -1.50 19.01 -4.34
CA GLY A 254 -1.83 20.44 -4.26
C GLY A 254 -1.47 21.20 -5.53
N LEU A 255 -0.30 20.92 -6.11
CA LEU A 255 0.13 21.49 -7.40
C LEU A 255 -0.77 21.08 -8.57
N LEU A 256 -1.18 19.80 -8.64
CA LEU A 256 -2.14 19.35 -9.64
C LEU A 256 -3.50 20.08 -9.49
N GLY A 257 -3.96 20.24 -8.25
CA GLY A 257 -5.18 21.01 -7.95
C GLY A 257 -5.07 22.48 -8.34
N CYS A 258 -3.90 23.11 -8.14
CA CYS A 258 -3.63 24.47 -8.61
C CYS A 258 -3.62 24.55 -10.14
N ALA A 259 -2.96 23.63 -10.83
CA ALA A 259 -2.95 23.59 -12.30
C ALA A 259 -4.37 23.51 -12.88
N LEU A 260 -5.21 22.63 -12.31
CA LEU A 260 -6.62 22.47 -12.72
C LEU A 260 -7.48 23.72 -12.44
N ARG A 261 -7.26 24.41 -11.31
CA ARG A 261 -7.95 25.67 -11.00
C ARG A 261 -7.56 26.82 -11.93
N SER A 262 -6.32 26.82 -12.42
CA SER A 262 -5.81 27.81 -13.38
C SER A 262 -6.25 27.55 -14.83
N GLN A 263 -7.26 26.69 -15.07
CA GLN A 263 -7.76 26.30 -16.39
C GLN A 263 -6.72 25.66 -17.33
N LEU A 264 -5.59 25.18 -16.78
CA LEU A 264 -4.65 24.38 -17.57
C LEU A 264 -5.23 22.97 -17.73
N SER A 265 -5.28 22.46 -18.96
CA SER A 265 -5.63 21.07 -19.17
C SER A 265 -4.56 20.19 -18.54
N ALA A 266 -4.94 19.33 -17.59
CA ALA A 266 -4.03 18.33 -17.05
C ALA A 266 -3.67 17.37 -18.17
N ASP A 267 -2.40 17.26 -18.49
CA ASP A 267 -1.92 16.28 -19.45
C ASP A 267 -1.66 14.94 -18.75
N LYS A 268 -1.53 13.89 -19.56
CA LYS A 268 -1.26 12.53 -19.09
C LYS A 268 0.00 12.44 -18.22
N LYS A 269 1.05 13.22 -18.56
CA LYS A 269 2.33 13.24 -17.83
C LYS A 269 2.19 13.83 -16.43
N MET A 270 1.41 14.90 -16.27
CA MET A 270 1.14 15.53 -14.98
C MET A 270 0.48 14.55 -14.02
N ILE A 271 -0.59 13.89 -14.46
CA ILE A 271 -1.34 12.93 -13.63
C ILE A 271 -0.48 11.69 -13.31
N THR A 272 0.26 11.16 -14.30
CA THR A 272 1.16 10.01 -14.07
C THR A 272 2.27 10.36 -13.06
N SER A 273 2.81 11.58 -13.15
CA SER A 273 3.81 12.08 -12.19
C SER A 273 3.23 12.26 -10.79
N THR A 274 1.96 12.67 -10.68
CA THR A 274 1.26 12.72 -9.39
C THR A 274 1.02 11.32 -8.83
N ILE A 275 0.63 10.34 -9.65
CA ILE A 275 0.45 8.93 -9.24
C ILE A 275 1.76 8.33 -8.73
N LEU A 276 2.89 8.63 -9.40
CA LEU A 276 4.23 8.27 -8.94
C LEU A 276 4.61 8.94 -7.61
N ALA A 277 4.07 10.12 -7.31
CA ALA A 277 4.28 10.78 -6.02
C ALA A 277 3.46 10.16 -4.89
N VAL A 278 2.27 9.61 -5.18
CA VAL A 278 1.34 9.06 -4.16
C VAL A 278 1.46 7.54 -3.95
N GLN A 279 2.64 6.97 -4.14
CA GLN A 279 2.87 5.51 -4.06
C GLN A 279 2.50 4.85 -2.72
N ILE A 280 2.44 5.61 -1.63
CA ILE A 280 2.03 5.13 -0.30
C ILE A 280 0.51 5.32 -0.10
N GLN A 281 -0.10 6.28 -0.78
CA GLN A 281 -1.51 6.67 -0.64
C GLN A 281 -2.32 6.12 -1.82
N TRP A 282 -2.50 4.80 -1.84
CA TRP A 282 -3.09 4.05 -2.95
C TRP A 282 -4.53 4.49 -3.30
N GLU A 283 -5.35 4.89 -2.32
CA GLU A 283 -6.70 5.41 -2.56
C GLU A 283 -6.70 6.66 -3.45
N LEU A 284 -5.71 7.53 -3.26
CA LEU A 284 -5.59 8.75 -4.04
C LEU A 284 -5.11 8.45 -5.45
N ALA A 285 -4.20 7.47 -5.60
CA ALA A 285 -3.79 6.95 -6.91
C ALA A 285 -4.99 6.41 -7.70
N LEU A 286 -5.91 5.69 -7.04
CA LEU A 286 -7.14 5.18 -7.65
C LEU A 286 -8.12 6.28 -8.05
N ARG A 287 -8.25 7.35 -7.26
CA ARG A 287 -9.07 8.50 -7.64
C ARG A 287 -8.53 9.19 -8.89
N LEU A 288 -7.20 9.32 -9.00
CA LEU A 288 -6.54 9.87 -10.18
C LEU A 288 -6.69 8.95 -11.40
N TRP A 289 -6.61 7.63 -11.21
CA TRP A 289 -6.90 6.62 -12.23
C TRP A 289 -8.33 6.72 -12.75
N ALA A 290 -9.32 6.75 -11.86
CA ALA A 290 -10.74 6.91 -12.23
C ALA A 290 -11.02 8.23 -12.94
N MET A 291 -10.32 9.31 -12.54
CA MET A 291 -10.39 10.61 -13.24
C MET A 291 -9.85 10.50 -14.67
N MET A 292 -8.77 9.75 -14.88
CA MET A 292 -8.17 9.54 -16.19
C MET A 292 -9.09 8.70 -17.09
N ILE A 293 -9.63 7.58 -16.60
CA ILE A 293 -10.56 6.71 -17.33
C ILE A 293 -11.83 7.44 -17.77
N ARG A 294 -12.41 8.27 -16.89
CA ARG A 294 -13.66 9.00 -17.18
C ARG A 294 -13.48 10.10 -18.23
N ASN A 295 -12.25 10.54 -18.48
CA ASN A 295 -11.99 11.68 -19.34
C ASN A 295 -11.60 11.23 -20.75
N ARG A 296 -12.46 11.48 -21.74
CA ARG A 296 -12.30 10.99 -23.14
C ARG A 296 -10.98 11.41 -23.81
N PHE A 297 -10.37 12.50 -23.36
CA PHE A 297 -9.13 13.04 -23.92
C PHE A 297 -7.85 12.54 -23.22
N LEU A 298 -7.97 11.79 -22.11
CA LEU A 298 -6.84 11.28 -21.33
C LEU A 298 -6.87 9.75 -21.31
N ARG A 299 -6.42 9.11 -22.40
CA ARG A 299 -6.28 7.66 -22.39
C ARG A 299 -5.09 7.24 -21.50
N PRO A 300 -5.29 6.40 -20.46
CA PRO A 300 -4.20 5.84 -19.68
C PRO A 300 -3.26 5.00 -20.57
N ASP A 301 -2.04 4.76 -20.10
CA ASP A 301 -1.09 3.81 -20.68
C ASP A 301 -0.62 2.78 -19.65
N ALA A 302 0.16 1.81 -20.12
CA ALA A 302 0.79 0.79 -19.28
C ALA A 302 1.62 1.41 -18.13
N LEU A 303 2.34 2.51 -18.38
CA LEU A 303 3.12 3.19 -17.33
C LEU A 303 2.20 3.69 -16.20
N CYS A 304 1.10 4.36 -16.53
CA CYS A 304 0.14 4.83 -15.54
C CYS A 304 -0.47 3.67 -14.75
N LEU A 305 -0.85 2.58 -15.43
CA LEU A 305 -1.35 1.37 -14.79
C LEU A 305 -0.31 0.76 -13.83
N ASN A 306 0.94 0.60 -14.27
CA ASN A 306 2.02 0.05 -13.45
C ASN A 306 2.22 0.87 -12.17
N CYS A 307 2.10 2.19 -12.25
CA CYS A 307 2.21 3.08 -11.11
C CYS A 307 1.03 2.95 -10.13
N VAL A 308 -0.19 2.77 -10.62
CA VAL A 308 -1.40 2.57 -9.80
C VAL A 308 -1.36 1.21 -9.11
N VAL A 309 -1.09 0.14 -9.86
CA VAL A 309 -0.99 -1.23 -9.34
C VAL A 309 0.15 -1.32 -8.32
N ALA A 310 1.30 -0.67 -8.55
CA ALA A 310 2.39 -0.60 -7.58
C ALA A 310 2.03 0.17 -6.31
N ALA A 311 1.24 1.24 -6.42
CA ALA A 311 0.72 1.96 -5.26
C ALA A 311 -0.23 1.06 -4.45
N CYS A 312 -1.13 0.33 -5.12
CA CYS A 312 -2.02 -0.65 -4.48
C CYS A 312 -1.24 -1.80 -3.80
N ALA A 313 -0.15 -2.28 -4.41
CA ALA A 313 0.73 -3.28 -3.83
C ALA A 313 1.34 -2.80 -2.51
N LYS A 314 1.92 -1.59 -2.51
CA LYS A 314 2.47 -0.95 -1.29
C LYS A 314 1.39 -0.68 -0.23
N GLY A 315 0.17 -0.43 -0.67
CA GLY A 315 -1.00 -0.28 0.18
C GLY A 315 -1.54 -1.59 0.80
N LYS A 316 -0.95 -2.75 0.47
CA LYS A 316 -1.44 -4.09 0.82
C LYS A 316 -2.85 -4.41 0.30
N SER A 317 -3.34 -3.66 -0.69
CA SER A 317 -4.68 -3.81 -1.28
C SER A 317 -4.61 -4.58 -2.61
N TRP A 318 -4.28 -5.87 -2.53
CA TRP A 318 -4.09 -6.74 -3.70
C TRP A 318 -5.35 -6.86 -4.57
N HIS A 319 -6.54 -6.92 -3.97
CA HIS A 319 -7.82 -7.06 -4.67
C HIS A 319 -8.06 -5.89 -5.64
N VAL A 320 -7.70 -4.66 -5.22
CA VAL A 320 -7.83 -3.48 -6.07
C VAL A 320 -6.77 -3.46 -7.17
N ALA A 321 -5.55 -3.93 -6.87
CA ALA A 321 -4.48 -4.06 -7.86
C ALA A 321 -4.92 -4.98 -9.04
N VAL A 322 -5.55 -6.11 -8.71
CA VAL A 322 -6.10 -7.05 -9.71
C VAL A 322 -7.29 -6.46 -10.45
N HIS A 323 -8.19 -5.76 -9.73
CA HIS A 323 -9.31 -5.06 -10.38
C HIS A 323 -8.83 -4.02 -11.39
N CYS A 324 -7.81 -3.22 -11.07
CA CYS A 324 -7.24 -2.24 -11.99
C CYS A 324 -6.63 -2.89 -13.24
N LEU A 325 -5.95 -4.04 -13.08
CA LEU A 325 -5.44 -4.81 -14.21
C LEU A 325 -6.59 -5.33 -15.10
N HIS A 326 -7.65 -5.85 -14.49
CA HIS A 326 -8.83 -6.35 -15.21
C HIS A 326 -9.59 -5.21 -15.92
N GLU A 327 -9.76 -4.06 -15.27
CA GLU A 327 -10.37 -2.86 -15.84
C GLU A 327 -9.56 -2.38 -17.07
N ALA A 328 -8.23 -2.33 -16.97
CA ALA A 328 -7.36 -1.98 -18.09
C ALA A 328 -7.46 -2.97 -19.27
N LEU A 329 -7.51 -4.27 -18.98
CA LEU A 329 -7.72 -5.32 -19.98
C LEU A 329 -9.09 -5.20 -20.68
N SER A 330 -10.15 -4.90 -19.92
CA SER A 330 -11.51 -4.70 -20.47
C SER A 330 -11.60 -3.49 -21.40
N MET A 331 -10.76 -2.47 -21.16
CA MET A 331 -10.64 -1.27 -22.01
C MET A 331 -9.74 -1.48 -23.24
N CYS A 332 -9.28 -2.71 -23.50
CA CYS A 332 -8.32 -3.04 -24.56
C CYS A 332 -7.02 -2.23 -24.47
N LEU A 333 -6.58 -1.88 -23.26
CA LEU A 333 -5.28 -1.26 -23.03
C LEU A 333 -4.18 -2.27 -23.38
N ARG A 334 -3.15 -1.86 -24.12
CA ARG A 334 -1.92 -2.64 -24.25
C ARG A 334 -1.19 -2.64 -22.91
N VAL A 335 -1.46 -3.66 -22.10
CA VAL A 335 -0.71 -3.99 -20.90
C VAL A 335 0.64 -4.59 -21.27
N ASP A 336 1.66 -4.25 -20.50
CA ASP A 336 2.99 -4.82 -20.63
C ASP A 336 3.21 -5.93 -19.59
N GLU A 337 4.31 -6.66 -19.75
CA GLU A 337 4.73 -7.71 -18.83
C GLU A 337 4.83 -7.22 -17.37
N MET A 338 5.29 -5.98 -17.20
CA MET A 338 5.46 -5.34 -15.89
C MET A 338 4.11 -5.16 -15.17
N SER A 339 3.02 -4.85 -15.88
CA SER A 339 1.67 -4.78 -15.29
C SER A 339 1.26 -6.08 -14.61
N PHE A 340 1.49 -7.22 -15.27
CA PHE A 340 1.16 -8.55 -14.74
C PHE A 340 2.07 -8.92 -13.56
N ASN A 341 3.38 -8.67 -13.67
CA ASN A 341 4.33 -9.00 -12.61
C ASN A 341 4.07 -8.18 -11.33
N ILE A 342 3.74 -6.89 -11.44
CA ILE A 342 3.40 -6.05 -10.28
C ILE A 342 2.08 -6.51 -9.64
N ALA A 343 1.07 -6.86 -10.44
CA ALA A 343 -0.20 -7.36 -9.92
C ALA A 343 -0.05 -8.73 -9.24
N ALA A 344 0.73 -9.64 -9.82
CA ALA A 344 1.06 -10.93 -9.22
C ALA A 344 1.88 -10.77 -7.94
N GLY A 345 2.85 -9.85 -7.92
CA GLY A 345 3.60 -9.47 -6.72
C GLY A 345 2.71 -8.91 -5.61
N ALA A 346 1.75 -8.04 -5.96
CA ALA A 346 0.76 -7.53 -5.02
C ALA A 346 -0.09 -8.65 -4.40
N CYS A 347 -0.45 -9.67 -5.19
CA CYS A 347 -1.17 -10.85 -4.69
C CYS A 347 -0.32 -11.67 -3.72
N ASN A 348 0.98 -11.83 -4.00
CA ASN A 348 1.93 -12.48 -3.10
C ASN A 348 2.03 -11.74 -1.76
N ASP A 349 2.23 -10.41 -1.79
CA ASP A 349 2.28 -9.57 -0.59
C ASP A 349 0.97 -9.61 0.21
N GLY A 350 -0.15 -9.80 -0.49
CA GLY A 350 -1.49 -9.97 0.08
C GLY A 350 -1.80 -11.36 0.62
N GLY A 351 -0.89 -12.34 0.48
CA GLY A 351 -1.10 -13.74 0.89
C GLY A 351 -1.88 -14.61 -0.10
N GLU A 352 -2.35 -14.05 -1.22
CA GLU A 352 -3.13 -14.72 -2.25
C GLU A 352 -2.24 -15.21 -3.41
N TRP A 353 -1.23 -16.02 -3.08
CA TRP A 353 -0.24 -16.54 -4.02
C TRP A 353 -0.87 -17.37 -5.16
N GLU A 354 -2.01 -18.04 -4.92
CA GLU A 354 -2.76 -18.81 -5.93
C GLU A 354 -3.23 -17.89 -7.07
N LEU A 355 -3.76 -16.73 -6.72
CA LEU A 355 -4.21 -15.73 -7.68
C LEU A 355 -3.02 -15.12 -8.44
N GLY A 356 -1.89 -14.90 -7.75
CA GLY A 356 -0.65 -14.44 -8.38
C GLY A 356 -0.16 -15.40 -9.48
N LEU A 357 -0.15 -16.70 -9.20
CA LEU A 357 0.20 -17.73 -10.20
C LEU A 357 -0.81 -17.80 -11.34
N ALA A 358 -2.11 -17.67 -11.05
CA ALA A 358 -3.14 -17.64 -12.07
C ALA A 358 -2.97 -16.44 -13.03
N ILE A 359 -2.66 -15.24 -12.49
CA ILE A 359 -2.38 -14.03 -13.27
C ILE A 359 -1.18 -14.26 -14.19
N LEU A 360 -0.07 -14.83 -13.69
CA LEU A 360 1.12 -15.12 -14.50
C LEU A 360 0.82 -16.16 -15.59
N SER A 361 0.05 -17.21 -15.28
CA SER A 361 -0.36 -18.21 -16.29
C SER A 361 -1.23 -17.61 -17.40
N SER A 362 -2.02 -16.57 -17.08
CA SER A 362 -2.87 -15.89 -18.05
C SER A 362 -2.09 -15.03 -19.05
N MET A 363 -0.84 -14.64 -18.75
CA MET A 363 -0.01 -13.78 -19.63
C MET A 363 0.14 -14.37 -21.03
N ALA A 364 0.33 -15.69 -21.13
CA ALA A 364 0.46 -16.41 -22.39
C ALA A 364 -0.79 -16.26 -23.28
N SER A 365 -1.98 -16.25 -22.68
CA SER A 365 -3.25 -16.09 -23.41
C SER A 365 -3.44 -14.69 -23.99
N TYR A 366 -2.77 -13.68 -23.42
CA TYR A 366 -2.75 -12.30 -23.91
C TYR A 366 -1.57 -12.01 -24.85
N GLY A 367 -0.81 -13.03 -25.25
CA GLY A 367 0.34 -12.88 -26.15
C GLY A 367 1.55 -12.21 -25.51
N VAL A 368 1.64 -12.21 -24.17
CA VAL A 368 2.77 -11.69 -23.41
C VAL A 368 3.61 -12.88 -22.94
N ASN A 369 4.87 -12.94 -23.38
CA ASN A 369 5.79 -14.00 -22.97
C ASN A 369 6.28 -13.78 -21.53
N LEU A 370 6.42 -14.87 -20.78
CA LEU A 370 7.04 -14.85 -19.46
C LEU A 370 8.52 -14.46 -19.59
N SER A 371 8.96 -13.52 -18.75
CA SER A 371 10.39 -13.17 -18.63
C SER A 371 11.00 -13.76 -17.37
N LEU A 372 12.30 -13.52 -17.17
CA LEU A 372 13.02 -13.77 -15.92
C LEU A 372 12.27 -13.22 -14.70
N VAL A 373 11.71 -12.01 -14.80
CA VAL A 373 10.98 -11.37 -13.68
C VAL A 373 9.69 -12.13 -13.37
N SER A 374 8.93 -12.53 -14.40
CA SER A 374 7.70 -13.31 -14.23
C SER A 374 7.95 -14.66 -13.57
N TRP A 375 9.00 -15.38 -13.99
CA TRP A 375 9.40 -16.64 -13.37
C TRP A 375 9.86 -16.46 -11.93
N ASN A 376 10.63 -15.41 -11.63
CA ASN A 376 11.05 -15.08 -10.27
C ASN A 376 9.84 -14.76 -9.37
N THR A 377 8.84 -14.02 -9.88
CA THR A 377 7.59 -13.77 -9.16
C THR A 377 6.81 -15.06 -8.89
N ALA A 378 6.74 -15.99 -9.85
CA ALA A 378 6.10 -17.29 -9.66
C ALA A 378 6.81 -18.18 -8.63
N ILE A 379 8.14 -18.24 -8.66
CA ILE A 379 8.95 -18.99 -7.70
C ILE A 379 8.81 -18.36 -6.29
N ALA A 380 8.76 -17.03 -6.19
CA ALA A 380 8.49 -16.32 -4.94
C ALA A 380 7.07 -16.60 -4.41
N SER A 381 6.04 -16.69 -5.28
CA SER A 381 4.71 -17.15 -4.88
C SER A 381 4.76 -18.54 -4.23
N CYS A 382 5.61 -19.43 -4.75
CA CYS A 382 5.78 -20.79 -4.22
C CYS A 382 6.43 -20.82 -2.82
N GLN A 383 7.22 -19.79 -2.47
CA GLN A 383 7.78 -19.66 -1.13
C GLN A 383 6.68 -19.47 -0.08
N LEU A 384 5.66 -18.65 -0.40
CA LEU A 384 4.54 -18.36 0.51
C LEU A 384 3.59 -19.55 0.71
N CYS A 385 3.41 -20.37 -0.33
CA CYS A 385 2.58 -21.59 -0.23
C CYS A 385 3.29 -22.78 0.43
N GLY A 386 4.63 -22.71 0.54
CA GLY A 386 5.45 -23.80 1.08
C GLY A 386 5.40 -25.08 0.22
N ASP A 387 5.09 -24.95 -1.07
CA ASP A 387 5.11 -26.02 -2.07
C ASP A 387 6.43 -25.99 -2.86
N TRP A 388 7.41 -26.70 -2.33
CA TRP A 388 8.72 -26.85 -2.95
C TRP A 388 8.69 -27.64 -4.26
N GLN A 389 7.66 -28.44 -4.52
CA GLN A 389 7.56 -29.21 -5.77
C GLN A 389 7.24 -28.27 -6.93
N LEU A 390 6.26 -27.40 -6.74
CA LEU A 390 5.89 -26.39 -7.71
C LEU A 390 7.06 -25.44 -7.99
N SER A 391 7.77 -25.01 -6.95
CA SER A 391 8.97 -24.17 -7.07
C SER A 391 10.06 -24.80 -7.96
N LEU A 392 10.37 -26.08 -7.74
CA LEU A 392 11.34 -26.81 -8.56
C LEU A 392 10.86 -27.02 -10.00
N SER A 393 9.57 -27.32 -10.19
CA SER A 393 8.99 -27.49 -11.52
C SER A 393 9.01 -26.20 -12.32
N SER A 394 8.78 -25.05 -11.67
CA SER A 394 8.87 -23.72 -12.31
C SER A 394 10.31 -23.38 -12.69
N LEU A 395 11.30 -23.75 -11.87
CA LEU A 395 12.73 -23.60 -12.18
C LEU A 395 13.14 -24.44 -13.41
N GLN A 396 12.61 -25.65 -13.52
CA GLN A 396 12.87 -26.52 -14.66
C GLN A 396 12.15 -26.02 -15.91
N ALA A 397 10.88 -25.61 -15.79
CA ALA A 397 10.12 -25.02 -16.89
C ALA A 397 10.77 -23.73 -17.42
N MET A 398 11.36 -22.92 -16.54
CA MET A 398 12.13 -21.74 -16.93
C MET A 398 13.32 -22.10 -17.85
N GLN A 399 14.03 -23.19 -17.55
CA GLN A 399 15.12 -23.71 -18.39
C GLN A 399 14.60 -24.28 -19.72
N ASP A 400 13.47 -25.01 -19.69
CA ASP A 400 12.82 -25.56 -20.89
C ASP A 400 12.35 -24.44 -21.85
N HIS A 401 11.93 -23.30 -21.29
CA HIS A 401 11.62 -22.07 -22.04
C HIS A 401 12.86 -21.25 -22.42
N THR A 402 14.07 -21.81 -22.32
CA THR A 402 15.36 -21.19 -22.66
C THR A 402 15.72 -19.93 -21.86
N VAL A 403 15.02 -19.67 -20.73
CA VAL A 403 15.34 -18.58 -19.83
C VAL A 403 16.34 -19.10 -18.79
N ARG A 404 17.51 -18.46 -18.67
CA ARG A 404 18.54 -18.89 -17.71
C ARG A 404 18.15 -18.44 -16.29
N PRO A 405 18.03 -19.36 -15.32
CA PRO A 405 17.83 -18.99 -13.92
C PRO A 405 18.96 -18.12 -13.41
N ASP A 406 18.60 -17.08 -12.66
CA ASP A 406 19.57 -16.20 -12.01
C ASP A 406 19.68 -16.50 -10.51
N ALA A 407 20.55 -15.78 -9.82
CA ALA A 407 20.73 -15.89 -8.38
C ALA A 407 19.39 -15.72 -7.63
N VAL A 408 18.50 -14.83 -8.08
CA VAL A 408 17.19 -14.62 -7.43
C VAL A 408 16.28 -15.85 -7.60
N SER A 409 16.25 -16.47 -8.78
CA SER A 409 15.50 -17.71 -9.03
C SER A 409 15.92 -18.82 -8.06
N PHE A 410 17.24 -19.01 -7.88
CA PHE A 410 17.78 -20.02 -6.98
C PHE A 410 17.55 -19.68 -5.51
N ALA A 411 17.71 -18.43 -5.11
CA ALA A 411 17.47 -17.99 -3.73
C ALA A 411 16.03 -18.28 -3.28
N SER A 412 15.03 -17.90 -4.09
CA SER A 412 13.61 -18.14 -3.79
C SER A 412 13.29 -19.64 -3.71
N ALA A 413 13.89 -20.46 -4.58
CA ALA A 413 13.69 -21.91 -4.55
C ALA A 413 14.38 -22.61 -3.37
N ILE A 414 15.58 -22.18 -3.00
CA ILE A 414 16.30 -22.64 -1.81
C ILE A 414 15.48 -22.30 -0.55
N CYS A 415 14.96 -21.07 -0.45
CA CYS A 415 14.07 -20.65 0.63
C CYS A 415 12.80 -21.52 0.72
N CYS A 416 12.16 -21.83 -0.41
CA CYS A 416 10.98 -22.70 -0.44
C CYS A 416 11.31 -24.13 0.08
N CYS A 417 12.50 -24.64 -0.24
CA CYS A 417 12.96 -25.96 0.22
C CYS A 417 13.36 -26.01 1.72
N ALA A 418 13.61 -24.86 2.34
CA ALA A 418 14.16 -24.72 3.70
C ALA A 418 13.36 -25.46 4.78
N GLY A 419 12.02 -25.41 4.73
CA GLY A 419 11.17 -25.94 5.81
C GLY A 419 10.85 -27.45 5.75
N LYS A 420 10.96 -28.10 4.58
CA LYS A 420 10.51 -29.50 4.38
C LYS A 420 11.57 -30.42 3.77
N GLN A 421 12.54 -29.90 3.02
CA GLN A 421 13.48 -30.69 2.20
C GLN A 421 14.87 -30.03 2.08
N TRP A 422 15.55 -29.78 3.20
CA TRP A 422 16.88 -29.13 3.22
C TRP A 422 17.93 -29.83 2.32
N ARG A 423 17.84 -31.17 2.15
CA ARG A 423 18.74 -31.93 1.26
C ARG A 423 18.60 -31.55 -0.22
N ARG A 424 17.42 -31.09 -0.64
CA ARG A 424 17.20 -30.57 -2.00
C ARG A 424 17.73 -29.15 -2.13
N ALA A 425 17.57 -28.33 -1.09
CA ALA A 425 18.19 -27.01 -1.02
C ALA A 425 19.72 -27.09 -1.19
N LEU A 426 20.36 -28.09 -0.56
CA LEU A 426 21.80 -28.33 -0.72
C LEU A 426 22.22 -28.76 -2.14
N ARG A 427 21.38 -29.54 -2.82
CA ARG A 427 21.61 -29.86 -4.24
C ARG A 427 21.48 -28.65 -5.15
N LEU A 428 20.50 -27.78 -4.89
CA LEU A 428 20.35 -26.52 -5.62
C LEU A 428 21.52 -25.56 -5.36
N TRP A 429 22.01 -25.50 -4.12
CA TRP A 429 23.18 -24.71 -3.76
C TRP A 429 24.44 -25.15 -4.51
N ASN A 430 24.71 -26.45 -4.56
CA ASN A 430 25.85 -26.98 -5.31
C ASN A 430 25.71 -26.75 -6.83
N LEU A 431 24.48 -26.74 -7.34
CA LEU A 431 24.20 -26.40 -8.73
C LEU A 431 24.43 -24.91 -9.01
N LEU A 432 24.06 -24.03 -8.08
CA LEU A 432 24.29 -22.59 -8.16
C LEU A 432 25.78 -22.26 -8.23
N ASP A 433 26.58 -22.83 -7.32
CA ASP A 433 28.04 -22.61 -7.24
C ASP A 433 28.77 -23.00 -8.55
N GLY A 434 28.22 -23.98 -9.29
CA GLY A 434 28.74 -24.38 -10.60
C GLY A 434 28.26 -23.53 -11.79
N LEU A 435 27.19 -22.73 -11.65
CA LEU A 435 26.55 -22.02 -12.77
C LEU A 435 26.73 -20.50 -12.72
N THR A 436 26.70 -19.89 -11.52
CA THR A 436 26.71 -18.43 -11.34
C THR A 436 27.27 -18.05 -9.97
N SER A 437 27.89 -16.87 -9.85
CA SER A 437 28.35 -16.35 -8.54
C SER A 437 27.16 -16.09 -7.60
N PRO A 438 27.09 -16.75 -6.41
CA PRO A 438 26.02 -16.51 -5.46
C PRO A 438 26.06 -15.07 -4.92
N ASN A 439 24.90 -14.41 -4.84
CA ASN A 439 24.76 -13.09 -4.20
C ASN A 439 24.34 -13.25 -2.72
N LEU A 440 24.42 -12.16 -1.94
CA LEU A 440 24.05 -12.15 -0.52
C LEU A 440 22.69 -12.82 -0.23
N VAL A 441 21.66 -12.56 -1.05
CA VAL A 441 20.32 -13.13 -0.88
C VAL A 441 20.32 -14.66 -1.02
N CYS A 442 21.09 -15.23 -1.95
CA CYS A 442 21.26 -16.68 -2.09
C CYS A 442 21.90 -17.30 -0.87
N MET A 443 22.98 -16.68 -0.38
CA MET A 443 23.74 -17.18 0.76
C MET A 443 22.87 -17.19 2.01
N ASN A 444 22.13 -16.11 2.27
CA ASN A 444 21.20 -16.01 3.41
C ASN A 444 20.07 -17.04 3.32
N SER A 445 19.51 -17.21 2.12
CA SER A 445 18.48 -18.23 1.85
C SER A 445 18.99 -19.64 2.16
N PHE A 446 20.25 -19.93 1.82
CA PHE A 446 20.87 -21.22 2.10
C PHE A 446 21.20 -21.42 3.58
N ILE A 447 21.71 -20.38 4.26
CA ILE A 447 21.97 -20.41 5.70
C ILE A 447 20.66 -20.66 6.46
N SER A 448 19.56 -19.99 6.11
CA SER A 448 18.24 -20.24 6.71
C SER A 448 17.68 -21.64 6.39
N ALA A 449 17.96 -22.18 5.20
CA ALA A 449 17.65 -23.58 4.89
C ALA A 449 18.45 -24.57 5.75
N CYS A 450 19.71 -24.26 6.04
CA CYS A 450 20.55 -25.05 6.93
C CYS A 450 20.11 -24.96 8.39
N GLU A 451 19.65 -23.78 8.83
CA GLU A 451 19.04 -23.55 10.15
C GLU A 451 17.82 -24.46 10.35
N LYS A 452 16.85 -24.42 9.44
CA LYS A 452 15.64 -25.27 9.51
C LYS A 452 15.94 -26.76 9.33
N GLY A 453 17.02 -27.11 8.65
CA GLY A 453 17.54 -28.47 8.52
C GLY A 453 18.41 -28.95 9.68
N SER A 454 18.62 -28.11 10.71
CA SER A 454 19.54 -28.32 11.84
C SER A 454 20.96 -28.77 11.43
N ASN A 455 21.46 -28.22 10.32
CA ASN A 455 22.78 -28.52 9.73
C ASN A 455 23.72 -27.32 9.85
N TRP A 456 24.19 -27.07 11.06
CA TRP A 456 25.05 -25.93 11.39
C TRP A 456 26.39 -25.92 10.64
N LYS A 457 26.93 -27.08 10.24
CA LYS A 457 28.24 -27.17 9.57
C LYS A 457 28.24 -26.40 8.25
N HIS A 458 27.24 -26.65 7.42
CA HIS A 458 27.10 -26.00 6.11
C HIS A 458 26.69 -24.52 6.26
N ALA A 459 25.91 -24.18 7.30
CA ALA A 459 25.56 -22.79 7.60
C ALA A 459 26.82 -21.95 7.93
N ILE A 460 27.69 -22.47 8.78
CA ILE A 460 28.94 -21.83 9.18
C ILE A 460 29.92 -21.79 8.01
N GLU A 461 30.12 -22.89 7.30
CA GLU A 461 30.98 -22.93 6.11
C GLU A 461 30.56 -21.87 5.09
N THR A 462 29.26 -21.76 4.80
CA THR A 462 28.74 -20.74 3.87
C THR A 462 29.05 -19.33 4.36
N LEU A 463 28.79 -19.02 5.64
CA LEU A 463 29.06 -17.72 6.26
C LEU A 463 30.53 -17.29 6.10
N TRP A 464 31.47 -18.22 6.27
CA TRP A 464 32.91 -17.94 6.16
C TRP A 464 33.42 -17.92 4.72
N THR A 465 32.69 -18.52 3.78
CA THR A 465 33.00 -18.42 2.35
C THR A 465 32.48 -17.13 1.71
N MET A 466 31.55 -16.39 2.33
CA MET A 466 30.97 -15.15 1.74
C MET A 466 32.02 -14.10 1.30
N PRO A 467 33.09 -13.83 2.07
CA PRO A 467 34.14 -12.90 1.64
C PRO A 467 34.89 -13.35 0.40
N ALA A 468 35.02 -14.67 0.16
CA ALA A 468 35.65 -15.21 -1.05
C ALA A 468 34.85 -14.88 -2.33
N TYR A 469 33.55 -14.64 -2.20
CA TYR A 469 32.67 -14.19 -3.29
C TYR A 469 32.46 -12.66 -3.31
N ALA A 470 33.32 -11.90 -2.62
CA ALA A 470 33.20 -10.45 -2.45
C ALA A 470 31.85 -9.98 -1.87
N GLN A 471 31.21 -10.83 -1.06
CA GLN A 471 29.98 -10.49 -0.31
C GLN A 471 30.33 -10.26 1.17
N THR A 472 29.76 -9.22 1.77
CA THR A 472 29.88 -8.97 3.21
C THR A 472 28.64 -9.54 3.92
N PRO A 473 28.82 -10.46 4.89
CA PRO A 473 27.69 -10.96 5.68
C PRO A 473 26.95 -9.83 6.40
N ASP A 474 25.63 -9.90 6.40
CA ASP A 474 24.73 -8.98 7.10
C ASP A 474 24.24 -9.57 8.44
N ASP A 475 23.46 -8.80 9.18
CA ASP A 475 22.80 -9.20 10.42
C ASP A 475 21.99 -10.51 10.26
N ALA A 476 21.22 -10.63 9.18
CA ALA A 476 20.45 -11.83 8.86
C ALA A 476 21.34 -13.07 8.65
N SER A 477 22.49 -12.93 7.98
CA SER A 477 23.48 -13.99 7.75
C SER A 477 23.97 -14.58 9.07
N TYR A 478 24.43 -13.71 9.97
CA TYR A 478 24.99 -14.10 11.27
C TYR A 478 23.92 -14.69 12.19
N ASN A 479 22.73 -14.07 12.25
CA ASN A 479 21.63 -14.53 13.11
C ASN A 479 21.16 -15.93 12.73
N ALA A 480 20.98 -16.22 11.44
CA ALA A 480 20.57 -17.54 10.97
C ALA A 480 21.65 -18.60 11.25
N ALA A 481 22.93 -18.28 11.09
CA ALA A 481 24.04 -19.19 11.38
C ALA A 481 24.19 -19.48 12.90
N ILE A 482 24.04 -18.45 13.75
CA ILE A 482 24.07 -18.58 15.21
C ILE A 482 22.89 -19.45 15.69
N THR A 483 21.69 -19.21 15.18
CA THR A 483 20.49 -19.97 15.52
C THR A 483 20.62 -21.44 15.10
N ALA A 484 21.22 -21.71 13.92
CA ALA A 484 21.51 -23.07 13.47
C ALA A 484 22.46 -23.81 14.42
N CYS A 485 23.47 -23.12 14.97
CA CYS A 485 24.41 -23.69 15.94
C CYS A 485 23.77 -23.93 17.31
N GLN A 486 22.87 -23.04 17.74
CA GLN A 486 22.13 -23.15 19.00
C GLN A 486 21.30 -24.43 19.06
N GLN A 487 20.58 -24.79 17.99
CA GLN A 487 19.71 -25.99 17.93
C GLN A 487 20.45 -27.32 18.16
N ARG A 488 21.78 -27.35 18.05
CA ARG A 488 22.62 -28.53 18.27
C ARG A 488 23.60 -28.38 19.43
N LEU A 489 23.41 -27.37 20.30
CA LEU A 489 24.25 -27.08 21.46
C LEU A 489 25.73 -26.85 21.11
N ALA A 490 26.02 -26.37 19.90
CA ALA A 490 27.38 -26.05 19.44
C ALA A 490 27.81 -24.66 19.91
N TRP A 491 27.78 -24.42 21.22
CA TRP A 491 27.96 -23.12 21.88
C TRP A 491 29.32 -22.47 21.58
N GLN A 492 30.39 -23.27 21.44
CA GLN A 492 31.74 -22.76 21.15
C GLN A 492 31.77 -22.03 19.80
N LEU A 493 31.05 -22.56 18.81
CA LEU A 493 30.95 -21.97 17.48
C LEU A 493 30.06 -20.73 17.52
N VAL A 494 28.99 -20.72 18.31
CA VAL A 494 28.13 -19.53 18.54
C VAL A 494 28.96 -18.36 19.09
N LEU A 495 29.73 -18.58 20.15
CA LEU A 495 30.59 -17.55 20.74
C LEU A 495 31.69 -17.10 19.78
N TRP A 496 32.28 -18.04 19.05
CA TRP A 496 33.32 -17.73 18.08
C TRP A 496 32.77 -16.87 16.92
N THR A 497 31.59 -17.20 16.38
CA THR A 497 30.92 -16.37 15.35
C THR A 497 30.53 -15.00 15.88
N PHE A 498 30.02 -14.91 17.10
CA PHE A 498 29.64 -13.64 17.72
C PHE A 498 30.85 -12.71 17.90
N ASN A 499 32.00 -13.25 18.30
CA ASN A 499 33.21 -12.47 18.51
C ASN A 499 33.81 -11.92 17.21
N HIS A 500 33.60 -12.60 16.09
CA HIS A 500 34.06 -12.16 14.76
C HIS A 500 33.03 -11.30 14.00
N MET A 501 31.81 -11.16 14.53
CA MET A 501 30.79 -10.28 13.97
C MET A 501 31.09 -8.82 14.35
N ASP A 502 31.01 -7.93 13.35
CA ASP A 502 31.16 -6.48 13.56
C ASP A 502 30.14 -5.96 14.57
N LYS A 503 30.60 -5.13 15.50
CA LYS A 503 29.76 -4.61 16.60
C LYS A 503 28.55 -3.82 16.10
N SER A 504 28.62 -3.19 14.92
CA SER A 504 27.52 -2.43 14.33
C SER A 504 26.39 -3.29 13.76
N LEU A 505 26.64 -4.57 13.51
CA LEU A 505 25.65 -5.50 12.95
C LEU A 505 24.87 -6.26 14.03
N ARG A 506 25.32 -6.19 15.29
CA ARG A 506 24.73 -6.95 16.40
C ARG A 506 23.39 -6.32 16.79
N ASP A 507 22.33 -7.10 16.71
CA ASP A 507 20.97 -6.71 17.05
C ASP A 507 20.43 -7.48 18.27
N GLU A 508 19.20 -7.19 18.66
CA GLU A 508 18.54 -7.83 19.81
C GLU A 508 18.47 -9.36 19.66
N VAL A 509 18.23 -9.86 18.45
CA VAL A 509 18.16 -11.28 18.11
C VAL A 509 19.52 -11.96 18.28
N THR A 510 20.60 -11.30 17.84
CA THR A 510 21.98 -11.78 17.96
C THR A 510 22.34 -12.03 19.44
N TYR A 511 22.10 -11.04 20.31
CA TYR A 511 22.44 -11.15 21.73
C TYR A 511 21.62 -12.23 22.45
N ASN A 512 20.32 -12.32 22.16
CA ASN A 512 19.45 -13.34 22.75
C ASN A 512 19.90 -14.76 22.39
N ALA A 513 20.21 -15.02 21.11
CA ALA A 513 20.63 -16.35 20.68
C ALA A 513 21.95 -16.81 21.37
N VAL A 514 22.89 -15.88 21.59
CA VAL A 514 24.13 -16.15 22.32
C VAL A 514 23.88 -16.35 23.83
N ILE A 515 23.01 -15.55 24.45
CA ILE A 515 22.64 -15.70 25.87
C ILE A 515 21.97 -17.06 26.11
N VAL A 516 21.07 -17.50 25.23
CA VAL A 516 20.44 -18.81 25.32
C VAL A 516 21.46 -19.94 25.11
N ALA A 517 22.42 -19.77 24.20
CA ALA A 517 23.51 -20.74 24.03
C ALA A 517 24.42 -20.81 25.27
N ALA A 518 24.71 -19.67 25.90
CA ALA A 518 25.51 -19.58 27.14
C ALA A 518 24.77 -20.15 28.37
N LYS A 519 23.42 -20.10 28.38
CA LYS A 519 22.60 -20.81 29.38
C LYS A 519 22.85 -22.31 29.35
N ALA A 520 23.00 -22.90 28.16
CA ALA A 520 23.24 -24.33 28.02
C ALA A 520 24.62 -24.79 28.52
N THR A 521 25.56 -23.86 28.70
CA THR A 521 26.91 -24.12 29.24
C THR A 521 27.07 -23.73 30.70
N ASP A 522 26.02 -23.20 31.33
CA ASP A 522 26.00 -22.68 32.70
C ASP A 522 27.12 -21.65 32.99
N ASP A 523 27.46 -20.85 31.97
CA ASP A 523 28.49 -19.81 32.03
C ASP A 523 27.87 -18.43 32.31
N TRP A 524 27.55 -18.21 33.59
CA TRP A 524 26.81 -17.04 34.07
C TRP A 524 27.59 -15.73 33.96
N GLU A 525 28.93 -15.76 34.08
CA GLU A 525 29.79 -14.58 33.96
C GLU A 525 29.72 -14.01 32.54
N GLN A 526 29.77 -14.90 31.54
CA GLN A 526 29.64 -14.52 30.14
C GLN A 526 28.25 -13.95 29.84
N VAL A 527 27.18 -14.49 30.43
CA VAL A 527 25.79 -13.98 30.27
C VAL A 527 25.65 -12.55 30.82
N LEU A 528 26.22 -12.27 32.00
CA LEU A 528 26.18 -10.92 32.59
C LEU A 528 26.99 -9.90 31.76
N GLU A 529 28.17 -10.30 31.28
CA GLU A 529 28.98 -9.43 30.42
C GLU A 529 28.29 -9.14 29.08
N LEU A 530 27.58 -10.13 28.50
CA LEU A 530 26.78 -9.93 27.28
C LEU A 530 25.62 -8.95 27.49
N LEU A 531 24.90 -9.05 28.62
CA LEU A 531 23.85 -8.08 28.97
C LEU A 531 24.40 -6.66 29.20
N ARG A 532 25.60 -6.55 29.78
CA ARG A 532 26.31 -5.28 29.94
C ARG A 532 26.73 -4.68 28.59
N GLN A 533 27.20 -5.51 27.66
CA GLN A 533 27.54 -5.06 26.30
C GLN A 533 26.31 -4.60 25.51
N MET A 534 25.17 -5.27 25.71
CA MET A 534 23.89 -4.92 25.10
C MET A 534 23.40 -3.54 25.57
N SER A 535 23.48 -3.27 26.89
CA SER A 535 23.09 -1.97 27.46
C SER A 535 24.00 -0.82 27.02
N MET A 536 25.32 -1.03 26.98
CA MET A 536 26.28 -0.04 26.45
C MET A 536 26.04 0.31 24.98
N SER A 537 25.57 -0.67 24.19
CA SER A 537 25.28 -0.50 22.77
C SER A 537 23.88 0.09 22.51
N ARG A 538 23.12 0.45 23.56
CA ARG A 538 21.73 0.95 23.50
C ARG A 538 20.75 -0.02 22.81
N ILE A 539 21.00 -1.32 22.89
CA ILE A 539 20.11 -2.36 22.38
C ILE A 539 19.27 -2.86 23.57
N GLN A 540 17.95 -2.96 23.41
CA GLN A 540 17.06 -3.38 24.49
C GLN A 540 16.98 -4.91 24.55
N PRO A 541 17.24 -5.56 25.70
CA PRO A 541 17.11 -7.01 25.86
C PRO A 541 15.66 -7.51 25.86
N PHE A 542 15.40 -8.63 25.17
CA PHE A 542 14.13 -9.36 25.27
C PHE A 542 13.86 -9.83 26.70
N ALA A 543 12.59 -9.96 27.06
CA ALA A 543 12.15 -10.57 28.31
C ALA A 543 12.76 -11.96 28.53
N MET A 544 12.88 -12.76 27.47
CA MET A 544 13.51 -14.09 27.50
C MET A 544 15.02 -14.06 27.82
N SER A 545 15.74 -13.00 27.40
CA SER A 545 17.16 -12.82 27.72
C SER A 545 17.37 -12.54 29.21
N HIS A 546 16.47 -11.75 29.80
CA HIS A 546 16.47 -11.47 31.24
C HIS A 546 16.01 -12.68 32.07
N GLU A 547 15.00 -13.42 31.61
CA GLU A 547 14.57 -14.67 32.24
C GLU A 547 15.70 -15.70 32.26
N ALA A 548 16.42 -15.86 31.14
CA ALA A 548 17.57 -16.75 31.07
C ALA A 548 18.67 -16.36 32.07
N ALA A 549 18.99 -15.07 32.19
CA ALA A 549 20.00 -14.57 33.12
C ALA A 549 19.57 -14.67 34.59
N VAL A 550 18.29 -14.39 34.90
CA VAL A 550 17.75 -14.52 36.27
C VAL A 550 17.70 -15.99 36.69
N SER A 551 17.27 -16.89 35.80
CA SER A 551 17.25 -18.34 36.04
C SER A 551 18.64 -18.87 36.44
N ILE A 552 19.69 -18.54 35.68
CA ILE A 552 21.06 -19.00 35.97
C ILE A 552 21.58 -18.40 37.28
N CYS A 553 21.30 -17.11 37.56
CA CYS A 553 21.70 -16.46 38.81
C CYS A 553 21.00 -17.07 40.04
N LEU A 554 19.75 -17.50 39.91
CA LEU A 554 18.99 -18.19 40.95
C LEU A 554 19.50 -19.61 41.19
N ASP A 555 19.80 -20.36 40.13
CA ASP A 555 20.32 -21.74 40.20
C ASP A 555 21.69 -21.82 40.92
N ARG A 556 22.48 -20.73 40.87
CA ARG A 556 23.81 -20.61 41.50
C ARG A 556 23.81 -19.85 42.84
N ALA A 557 22.63 -19.56 43.41
CA ALA A 557 22.45 -18.81 44.65
C ALA A 557 23.08 -17.39 44.68
N GLN A 558 23.25 -16.76 43.51
CA GLN A 558 23.75 -15.40 43.34
C GLN A 558 22.58 -14.38 43.45
N GLY A 559 21.94 -14.34 44.63
CA GLY A 559 20.71 -13.57 44.85
C GLY A 559 20.85 -12.06 44.64
N VAL A 560 22.04 -11.49 44.84
CA VAL A 560 22.29 -10.05 44.66
C VAL A 560 22.33 -9.68 43.16
N ALA A 561 22.93 -10.53 42.33
CA ALA A 561 22.95 -10.34 40.87
C ALA A 561 21.56 -10.55 40.25
N ALA A 562 20.81 -11.56 40.72
CA ALA A 562 19.42 -11.78 40.27
C ALA A 562 18.51 -10.59 40.64
N ARG A 563 18.66 -10.05 41.84
CA ARG A 563 17.88 -8.90 42.31
C ARG A 563 18.18 -7.62 41.53
N THR A 564 19.45 -7.33 41.27
CA THR A 564 19.85 -6.15 40.48
C THR A 564 19.37 -6.23 39.03
N LEU A 565 19.36 -7.43 38.42
CA LEU A 565 18.77 -7.65 37.10
C LEU A 565 17.24 -7.43 37.09
N LEU A 566 16.53 -7.90 38.13
CA LEU A 566 15.08 -7.67 38.27
C LEU A 566 14.74 -6.20 38.49
N GLU A 567 15.57 -5.46 39.24
CA GLU A 567 15.43 -4.02 39.46
C GLU A 567 15.68 -3.22 38.16
N ASP A 568 16.65 -3.61 37.31
CA ASP A 568 16.90 -2.98 35.99
C ASP A 568 15.75 -3.27 34.99
N VAL A 569 15.16 -4.47 35.03
CA VAL A 569 13.93 -4.80 34.26
C VAL A 569 12.76 -3.92 34.68
N PHE A 570 12.53 -3.77 36.00
CA PHE A 570 11.47 -2.90 36.52
C PHE A 570 11.68 -1.43 36.13
N ALA A 571 12.91 -0.92 36.24
CA ALA A 571 13.25 0.46 35.88
C ALA A 571 13.09 0.75 34.37
N ARG A 572 13.32 -0.25 33.49
CA ARG A 572 13.18 -0.10 32.03
C ARG A 572 11.77 -0.30 31.51
N ILE A 573 10.96 -1.13 32.16
CA ILE A 573 9.51 -1.18 31.92
C ILE A 573 8.89 0.19 32.20
N LEU A 574 9.39 0.91 33.21
CA LEU A 574 9.04 2.31 33.52
C LEU A 574 9.62 3.36 32.54
N GLN A 575 10.80 3.12 31.93
CA GLN A 575 11.38 4.06 30.94
C GLN A 575 10.84 3.91 29.51
N SER A 576 10.51 2.70 29.07
CA SER A 576 9.89 2.44 27.76
C SER A 576 8.47 3.00 27.67
N THR A 577 7.79 3.13 28.82
CA THR A 577 6.53 3.86 28.98
C THR A 577 6.71 5.40 28.98
N MET A 578 7.90 5.93 29.28
CA MET A 578 8.18 7.38 29.25
C MET A 578 8.78 7.90 27.93
N GLN A 579 9.50 7.10 27.14
CA GLN A 579 10.30 7.60 26.00
C GLN A 579 9.55 7.88 24.68
N VAL A 580 8.23 7.64 24.60
CA VAL A 580 7.42 8.15 23.47
C VAL A 580 7.01 9.63 23.68
N MET A 581 7.33 10.25 24.81
CA MET A 581 6.84 11.60 25.13
C MET A 581 7.58 12.80 24.51
N PHE A 582 8.77 12.70 23.90
CA PHE A 582 9.42 13.91 23.36
C PHE A 582 10.31 13.66 22.13
N ALA A 583 9.74 13.84 20.93
CA ALA A 583 10.44 14.34 19.75
C ALA A 583 9.46 14.71 18.62
N GLY A 584 9.32 16.00 18.29
CA GLY A 584 8.78 16.45 16.99
C GLY A 584 7.73 17.55 17.04
N ASP A 585 8.21 18.79 16.87
CA ASP A 585 7.47 20.05 16.84
C ASP A 585 6.26 20.14 15.88
N GLY A 586 5.15 20.67 16.42
CA GLY A 586 4.39 21.81 15.87
C GLY A 586 3.52 21.63 14.61
N CYS A 587 2.22 21.40 14.80
CA CYS A 587 1.16 21.94 13.91
C CYS A 587 -0.19 22.10 14.66
N PRO A 588 -1.04 23.06 14.26
CA PRO A 588 -1.94 23.77 15.15
C PRO A 588 -3.21 23.01 15.51
N VAL A 589 -3.63 23.26 16.75
CA VAL A 589 -4.93 22.94 17.33
C VAL A 589 -6.04 23.54 16.46
N ALA A 590 -6.94 22.70 15.96
CA ALA A 590 -8.26 23.13 15.52
C ALA A 590 -9.26 22.71 16.60
N GLU A 591 -9.61 23.69 17.44
CA GLU A 591 -10.81 23.64 18.28
C GLU A 591 -12.05 23.57 17.39
N ASN A 592 -12.93 22.60 17.61
CA ASN A 592 -14.35 22.86 17.82
C ASN A 592 -15.11 21.58 18.27
N PRO A 593 -16.05 21.70 19.22
CA PRO A 593 -16.78 20.60 19.85
C PRO A 593 -18.01 20.17 19.03
N GLY A 594 -18.50 18.94 19.17
CA GLY A 594 -19.76 18.54 18.51
C GLY A 594 -20.21 17.09 18.72
N HIS A 595 -21.48 16.93 19.10
CA HIS A 595 -22.19 15.78 19.68
C HIS A 595 -22.63 14.67 18.70
N PHE A 596 -22.85 13.46 19.23
CA PHE A 596 -23.04 12.16 18.56
C PHE A 596 -24.54 11.78 18.41
N GLN A 597 -25.00 11.21 17.28
CA GLN A 597 -26.43 10.90 17.01
C GLN A 597 -26.73 9.40 16.82
N PHE A 598 -27.69 8.88 17.60
CA PHE A 598 -28.55 7.73 17.28
C PHE A 598 -30.00 8.20 17.28
N GLU A 599 -30.84 7.71 16.37
CA GLU A 599 -32.29 7.93 16.44
C GLU A 599 -32.94 6.79 17.24
N LEU A 600 -33.31 7.07 18.48
CA LEU A 600 -34.12 6.17 19.29
C LEU A 600 -35.54 6.16 18.73
N VAL A 601 -36.00 5.01 18.24
CA VAL A 601 -37.38 4.85 17.77
C VAL A 601 -38.17 4.06 18.81
N LEU A 602 -38.96 4.76 19.62
CA LEU A 602 -39.88 4.09 20.56
C LEU A 602 -40.81 3.15 19.78
N SER A 603 -40.94 1.91 20.25
CA SER A 603 -41.90 0.98 19.65
C SER A 603 -43.30 1.55 19.84
N GLY A 604 -44.04 1.75 18.75
CA GLY A 604 -45.40 2.30 18.78
C GLY A 604 -46.44 1.40 19.49
N ARG A 605 -46.03 0.27 20.08
CA ARG A 605 -46.88 -0.69 20.79
C ARG A 605 -46.48 -0.96 22.25
N ASP A 606 -45.20 -0.80 22.62
CA ASP A 606 -44.70 -1.03 23.99
C ASP A 606 -43.64 0.02 24.36
N PRO A 607 -43.90 0.90 25.36
CA PRO A 607 -42.96 1.94 25.75
C PRO A 607 -41.67 1.41 26.40
N TYR A 608 -41.61 0.13 26.78
CA TYR A 608 -40.45 -0.48 27.44
C TYR A 608 -39.46 -1.16 26.46
N VAL A 609 -39.76 -1.16 25.15
CA VAL A 609 -38.86 -1.68 24.11
C VAL A 609 -38.05 -0.55 23.48
N LEU A 610 -36.74 -0.57 23.69
CA LEU A 610 -35.79 0.39 23.12
C LEU A 610 -35.18 -0.18 21.83
N ASN A 611 -35.38 0.51 20.71
CA ASN A 611 -34.86 0.10 19.40
C ASN A 611 -33.71 1.01 18.96
N LEU A 612 -32.60 0.41 18.54
CA LEU A 612 -31.45 1.10 17.94
C LEU A 612 -31.31 0.73 16.46
N ARG A 613 -31.45 1.74 15.58
CA ARG A 613 -31.28 1.60 14.13
C ARG A 613 -29.86 1.91 13.69
N GLN A 614 -29.38 1.14 12.72
CA GLN A 614 -28.12 1.41 12.02
C GLN A 614 -28.40 1.80 10.56
N PHE A 615 -28.04 3.02 10.17
CA PHE A 615 -28.16 3.47 8.77
C PHE A 615 -27.09 2.81 7.87
N PRO A 616 -27.42 2.39 6.65
CA PRO A 616 -26.42 2.02 5.65
C PRO A 616 -25.68 3.28 5.19
N ALA A 617 -24.36 3.31 5.35
CA ALA A 617 -23.53 4.49 5.07
C ALA A 617 -23.58 4.90 3.58
N PRO A 618 -24.07 6.11 3.23
CA PRO A 618 -23.76 6.74 1.96
C PRO A 618 -22.45 7.53 2.07
N ARG A 619 -21.72 7.58 0.96
CA ARG A 619 -20.60 8.49 0.76
C ARG A 619 -20.98 9.95 1.09
N ARG A 620 -20.10 10.57 1.91
CA ARG A 620 -19.88 12.02 2.15
C ARG A 620 -20.72 12.71 3.23
N GLN A 621 -19.98 13.60 3.91
CA GLN A 621 -20.35 14.74 4.77
C GLN A 621 -20.45 14.45 6.27
N ALA A 622 -19.36 14.83 6.94
CA ALA A 622 -19.27 15.65 8.14
C ALA A 622 -20.09 15.28 9.40
N GLN A 623 -19.34 15.30 10.51
CA GLN A 623 -19.77 15.53 11.90
C GLN A 623 -20.15 14.31 12.76
N ALA A 624 -19.28 14.12 13.77
CA ALA A 624 -19.54 13.60 15.11
C ALA A 624 -19.78 12.07 15.30
N GLY A 625 -19.05 11.53 16.28
CA GLY A 625 -18.93 10.16 16.81
C GLY A 625 -20.18 9.37 17.09
N CYS A 626 -19.98 8.05 17.19
CA CYS A 626 -21.01 7.04 17.23
C CYS A 626 -20.34 5.77 17.76
N VAL A 627 -20.90 5.11 18.77
CA VAL A 627 -20.48 3.75 19.15
C VAL A 627 -21.17 2.78 18.19
N ILE A 628 -20.53 2.52 17.04
CA ILE A 628 -21.08 1.65 16.01
C ILE A 628 -21.12 0.21 16.53
N VAL A 629 -22.31 -0.36 16.72
CA VAL A 629 -22.47 -1.82 16.70
C VAL A 629 -22.38 -2.24 15.24
N ALA A 630 -21.22 -2.84 14.90
CA ALA A 630 -20.78 -3.45 13.65
C ALA A 630 -21.64 -3.26 12.38
N SER A 631 -21.07 -2.62 11.36
CA SER A 631 -21.38 -2.90 9.94
C SER A 631 -20.29 -3.80 9.38
N PHE A 632 -20.69 -4.87 8.71
CA PHE A 632 -19.79 -5.86 8.10
C PHE A 632 -19.52 -5.54 6.64
N GLU A 633 -18.29 -5.15 6.31
CA GLU A 633 -17.71 -5.44 4.99
C GLU A 633 -16.22 -5.82 5.13
N GLN A 634 -15.93 -7.05 4.72
CA GLN A 634 -14.62 -7.63 4.42
C GLN A 634 -13.56 -7.59 5.53
N PHE A 635 -13.31 -8.71 6.22
CA PHE A 635 -11.98 -9.31 6.43
C PHE A 635 -12.12 -10.64 7.20
N THR A 636 -11.16 -11.54 6.95
CA THR A 636 -11.08 -12.92 7.48
C THR A 636 -10.32 -12.99 8.81
N ASN A 637 -10.85 -13.85 9.69
CA ASN A 637 -10.31 -14.36 10.96
C ASN A 637 -10.53 -13.54 12.25
N TYR A 638 -10.96 -14.27 13.29
CA TYR A 638 -10.80 -14.04 14.75
C TYR A 638 -11.91 -13.38 15.60
N SER A 639 -12.95 -14.15 16.00
CA SER A 639 -13.72 -14.11 17.28
C SER A 639 -14.11 -12.75 17.90
N TRP A 640 -15.41 -12.41 17.90
CA TRP A 640 -15.85 -11.02 18.10
C TRP A 640 -17.30 -10.87 18.61
N SER A 641 -17.49 -10.20 19.76
CA SER A 641 -18.79 -9.76 20.35
C SER A 641 -19.41 -10.66 21.44
N MET A 642 -18.57 -11.16 22.35
CA MET A 642 -19.05 -11.85 23.55
C MET A 642 -18.48 -11.30 24.86
N SER A 643 -17.88 -10.10 24.87
CA SER A 643 -17.50 -9.49 26.14
C SER A 643 -18.72 -9.15 26.99
N GLY A 644 -18.55 -9.16 28.32
CA GLY A 644 -19.51 -8.55 29.24
C GLY A 644 -19.28 -7.05 29.46
N HIS A 645 -18.33 -6.43 28.73
CA HIS A 645 -17.83 -5.07 28.99
C HIS A 645 -18.20 -4.09 27.88
N LEU A 646 -18.48 -2.84 28.24
CA LEU A 646 -18.35 -1.70 27.33
C LEU A 646 -16.89 -1.23 27.33
N ILE A 647 -16.28 -1.19 26.15
CA ILE A 647 -14.90 -0.76 25.95
C ILE A 647 -14.83 0.39 24.97
N LEU A 648 -14.19 1.48 25.39
CA LEU A 648 -13.99 2.68 24.58
C LEU A 648 -12.51 3.08 24.57
N PRO A 649 -11.92 3.43 23.42
CA PRO A 649 -10.54 3.90 23.36
C PRO A 649 -10.44 5.28 24.01
N SER A 650 -9.50 5.45 24.94
CA SER A 650 -9.31 6.73 25.66
C SER A 650 -8.71 7.81 24.77
N SER A 651 -9.02 9.08 25.03
CA SER A 651 -8.29 10.23 24.47
C SER A 651 -6.81 10.21 24.86
N SER A 652 -6.46 9.57 25.99
CA SER A 652 -5.08 9.33 26.43
C SER A 652 -4.42 8.12 25.77
N CYS A 653 -5.13 7.32 24.97
CA CYS A 653 -4.55 6.19 24.26
C CYS A 653 -3.89 6.64 22.95
N PHE A 654 -2.57 6.41 22.84
CA PHE A 654 -1.77 6.77 21.67
C PHE A 654 -1.30 5.57 20.84
N SER A 655 -1.77 4.36 21.16
CA SER A 655 -1.50 3.20 20.31
C SER A 655 -2.02 3.45 18.88
N SER A 656 -1.34 2.89 17.89
CA SER A 656 -1.71 2.99 16.47
C SER A 656 -3.13 2.50 16.20
N ALA A 657 -3.59 1.49 16.95
CA ALA A 657 -4.98 1.03 16.94
C ALA A 657 -5.95 2.11 17.45
N CYS A 658 -5.73 2.66 18.65
CA CYS A 658 -6.58 3.74 19.20
C CYS A 658 -6.62 4.98 18.31
N ALA A 659 -5.52 5.33 17.64
CA ALA A 659 -5.43 6.52 16.80
C ALA A 659 -6.30 6.45 15.52
N LYS A 660 -6.70 5.24 15.10
CA LYS A 660 -7.63 5.03 13.98
C LYS A 660 -9.09 5.26 14.37
N HIS A 661 -9.40 5.14 15.65
CA HIS A 661 -10.75 5.22 16.20
C HIS A 661 -11.03 6.58 16.83
N ARG A 662 -12.31 6.93 16.96
CA ARG A 662 -12.72 8.06 17.78
C ARG A 662 -12.55 7.70 19.25
N ARG A 663 -11.90 8.60 19.98
CA ARG A 663 -11.48 8.36 21.36
C ARG A 663 -12.39 9.08 22.36
N TYR A 664 -12.82 8.34 23.37
CA TYR A 664 -13.62 8.84 24.50
C TYR A 664 -12.79 9.82 25.33
N ASN A 665 -13.30 11.05 25.47
CA ASN A 665 -12.65 12.07 26.27
C ASN A 665 -13.34 12.21 27.63
N ARG A 666 -12.73 11.57 28.64
CA ARG A 666 -13.18 11.58 30.03
C ARG A 666 -13.43 12.98 30.60
N THR A 667 -12.58 13.96 30.29
CA THR A 667 -12.69 15.32 30.84
C THR A 667 -13.81 16.15 30.22
N ALA A 668 -14.32 15.73 29.05
CA ALA A 668 -15.44 16.38 28.39
C ALA A 668 -16.80 15.88 28.93
N SER A 669 -16.83 14.74 29.62
CA SER A 669 -18.06 14.19 30.21
C SER A 669 -18.32 14.77 31.59
N GLN A 670 -19.56 15.25 31.81
CA GLN A 670 -20.00 15.80 33.09
C GLN A 670 -20.41 14.70 34.09
N THR A 671 -20.78 13.52 33.58
CA THR A 671 -21.30 12.39 34.36
C THR A 671 -20.21 11.39 34.73
N ALA A 672 -19.09 11.37 34.00
CA ALA A 672 -18.07 10.39 34.31
C ALA A 672 -17.40 10.65 35.67
N VAL A 673 -16.99 9.56 36.30
CA VAL A 673 -16.29 9.51 37.57
C VAL A 673 -15.17 8.48 37.45
N ASP A 674 -13.95 8.90 37.75
CA ASP A 674 -12.79 8.01 37.81
C ASP A 674 -12.89 7.13 39.05
N ILE A 675 -12.86 5.82 38.82
CA ILE A 675 -13.04 4.79 39.85
C ILE A 675 -11.89 3.78 39.81
N GLU A 676 -11.70 3.11 40.94
CA GLU A 676 -10.93 1.86 41.03
C GLU A 676 -11.80 0.66 40.62
N TYR A 677 -11.20 -0.53 40.55
CA TYR A 677 -11.90 -1.76 40.17
C TYR A 677 -13.15 -2.03 41.03
N ASP A 678 -13.05 -1.77 42.34
CA ASP A 678 -14.13 -1.98 43.31
C ASP A 678 -15.25 -0.93 43.19
N GLY A 679 -15.03 0.14 42.43
CA GLY A 679 -15.97 1.26 42.23
C GLY A 679 -15.79 2.41 43.20
N THR A 680 -14.79 2.36 44.07
CA THR A 680 -14.43 3.50 44.91
C THR A 680 -13.88 4.64 44.05
N LYS A 681 -14.17 5.88 44.44
CA LYS A 681 -13.68 7.05 43.71
C LYS A 681 -12.18 7.17 43.87
N LEU A 682 -11.48 7.42 42.76
CA LEU A 682 -10.05 7.65 42.76
C LEU A 682 -9.71 8.83 43.70
N ARG A 683 -8.77 8.62 44.63
CA ARG A 683 -8.35 9.68 45.56
C ARG A 683 -7.53 10.72 44.81
N ALA A 684 -7.62 11.98 45.24
CA ALA A 684 -6.91 13.09 44.59
C ALA A 684 -5.37 12.97 44.68
N ASP A 685 -4.85 12.18 45.62
CA ASP A 685 -3.44 11.91 45.86
C ASP A 685 -2.97 10.53 45.32
N ALA A 686 -3.84 9.77 44.65
CA ALA A 686 -3.49 8.47 44.10
C ALA A 686 -2.49 8.63 42.93
N THR A 687 -1.31 8.02 43.08
CA THR A 687 -0.25 8.02 42.04
C THR A 687 -0.39 6.86 41.05
N GLU A 688 -1.19 5.84 41.39
CA GLU A 688 -1.42 4.63 40.60
C GLU A 688 -2.94 4.37 40.51
N ARG A 689 -3.38 3.73 39.42
CA ARG A 689 -4.78 3.35 39.17
C ARG A 689 -4.88 1.86 38.90
N ASP A 690 -5.99 1.24 39.29
CA ASP A 690 -6.30 -0.12 38.87
C ASP A 690 -6.47 -0.19 37.34
N GLN A 691 -5.85 -1.21 36.74
CA GLN A 691 -5.91 -1.48 35.31
C GLN A 691 -6.25 -2.95 35.05
N VAL A 692 -6.88 -3.21 33.90
CA VAL A 692 -7.18 -4.56 33.43
C VAL A 692 -6.63 -4.77 32.03
N ALA A 693 -6.08 -5.96 31.79
CA ALA A 693 -5.80 -6.49 30.47
C ALA A 693 -6.91 -7.50 30.11
N ILE A 694 -7.69 -7.20 29.07
CA ILE A 694 -8.76 -8.06 28.58
C ILE A 694 -8.35 -8.58 27.20
N ALA A 695 -8.27 -9.90 27.06
CA ALA A 695 -8.04 -10.56 25.79
C ALA A 695 -9.31 -10.53 24.92
N PHE A 696 -9.14 -10.17 23.66
CA PHE A 696 -10.19 -10.06 22.64
C PHE A 696 -9.70 -10.68 21.33
N GLY A 697 -10.15 -11.89 21.03
CA GLY A 697 -9.67 -12.62 19.85
C GLY A 697 -8.16 -12.86 19.94
N THR A 698 -7.40 -12.38 18.95
CA THR A 698 -5.92 -12.41 18.92
C THR A 698 -5.26 -11.22 19.61
N GLY A 699 -6.05 -10.22 20.02
CA GLY A 699 -5.56 -8.97 20.57
C GLY A 699 -5.84 -8.81 22.07
N GLU A 700 -5.31 -7.73 22.61
CA GLU A 700 -5.46 -7.38 24.02
C GLU A 700 -5.79 -5.89 24.14
N VAL A 701 -6.72 -5.59 25.04
CA VAL A 701 -7.02 -4.23 25.49
C VAL A 701 -6.52 -4.06 26.92
N GLN A 702 -5.70 -3.06 27.15
CA GLN A 702 -5.38 -2.59 28.49
C GLN A 702 -6.16 -1.30 28.75
N GLY A 703 -6.81 -1.21 29.91
CA GLY A 703 -7.69 -0.09 30.21
C GLY A 703 -7.89 0.17 31.68
N GLU A 704 -8.40 1.36 31.95
CA GLU A 704 -8.75 1.88 33.26
C GLU A 704 -10.27 1.91 33.43
N PHE A 705 -10.75 2.12 34.65
CA PHE A 705 -12.16 2.08 34.98
C PHE A 705 -12.76 3.47 35.15
N VAL A 706 -13.93 3.68 34.54
CA VAL A 706 -14.72 4.90 34.65
C VAL A 706 -16.17 4.51 34.91
N SER A 707 -16.80 5.10 35.94
CA SER A 707 -18.26 5.07 36.09
C SER A 707 -18.84 6.18 35.24
N GLU A 708 -19.76 5.85 34.33
CA GLU A 708 -20.31 6.79 33.36
C GLU A 708 -21.81 6.52 33.16
N ASP A 709 -22.57 7.58 32.89
CA ASP A 709 -23.96 7.46 32.47
C ASP A 709 -24.02 7.23 30.95
N VAL A 710 -24.35 6.01 30.56
CA VAL A 710 -24.42 5.58 29.16
C VAL A 710 -25.87 5.67 28.68
N CYS A 711 -26.14 6.56 27.74
CA CYS A 711 -27.47 6.82 27.20
C CYS A 711 -27.65 6.27 25.78
N LEU A 712 -28.77 5.59 25.55
CA LEU A 712 -29.18 5.15 24.20
C LEU A 712 -29.98 6.22 23.43
N ASN A 713 -30.41 7.31 24.10
CA ASN A 713 -31.20 8.41 23.52
C ASN A 713 -30.48 9.75 23.66
N VAL A 714 -30.21 10.42 22.53
CA VAL A 714 -29.44 11.69 22.49
C VAL A 714 -30.31 12.91 22.85
N ASN A 715 -31.62 12.85 22.62
CA ASN A 715 -32.52 13.99 22.90
C ASN A 715 -32.72 14.25 24.40
N ALA A 716 -32.47 13.24 25.24
CA ALA A 716 -32.58 13.36 26.68
C ALA A 716 -31.32 13.97 27.33
N ALA A 717 -30.13 13.77 26.74
CA ALA A 717 -28.85 14.29 27.24
C ALA A 717 -28.71 15.82 27.12
N MET A 718 -29.54 16.47 26.29
CA MET A 718 -29.49 17.93 26.04
C MET A 718 -30.45 18.73 26.94
N ALA A 719 -31.35 18.07 27.67
CA ALA A 719 -32.23 18.72 28.64
C ALA A 719 -31.58 18.63 30.03
N GLY A 720 -30.67 19.57 30.33
CA GLY A 720 -29.92 19.64 31.59
C GLY A 720 -30.76 19.89 32.86
N GLY A 721 -31.69 18.99 33.16
CA GLY A 721 -32.49 18.95 34.38
C GLY A 721 -32.37 17.58 35.02
N ALA A 722 -32.23 17.55 36.35
CA ALA A 722 -32.07 16.37 37.19
C ALA A 722 -33.32 15.47 37.29
N ALA A 723 -33.91 15.10 36.15
CA ALA A 723 -34.92 14.06 36.04
C ALA A 723 -34.29 12.86 35.31
N LYS A 724 -34.30 11.68 35.95
CA LYS A 724 -33.84 10.41 35.35
C LYS A 724 -34.39 10.31 33.92
N THR A 725 -33.50 10.42 32.95
CA THR A 725 -33.79 10.39 31.52
C THR A 725 -34.02 8.94 31.08
N ASP A 726 -35.19 8.68 30.47
CA ASP A 726 -35.54 7.35 29.96
C ASP A 726 -34.44 6.81 29.01
N GLY A 727 -33.88 5.64 29.35
CA GLY A 727 -32.89 4.93 28.50
C GLY A 727 -31.41 5.25 28.76
N CYS A 728 -31.08 5.91 29.87
CA CYS A 728 -29.70 6.04 30.38
C CYS A 728 -29.44 5.04 31.52
N VAL A 729 -28.22 4.52 31.59
CA VAL A 729 -27.79 3.57 32.61
C VAL A 729 -26.42 3.97 33.16
N ASN A 730 -26.28 4.01 34.49
CA ASN A 730 -24.96 4.16 35.09
C ASN A 730 -24.20 2.84 34.96
N LEU A 731 -23.04 2.87 34.31
CA LEU A 731 -22.25 1.70 33.95
C LEU A 731 -20.78 1.89 34.33
N ARG A 732 -20.11 0.82 34.75
CA ARG A 732 -18.64 0.80 34.79
C ARG A 732 -18.10 0.45 33.41
N VAL A 733 -17.32 1.35 32.85
CA VAL A 733 -16.77 1.29 31.49
C VAL A 733 -15.27 1.05 31.57
N VAL A 734 -14.74 0.21 30.68
CA VAL A 734 -13.30 0.05 30.50
C VAL A 734 -12.84 1.03 29.42
N VAL A 735 -12.07 2.01 29.83
CA VAL A 735 -11.51 3.03 28.95
C VAL A 735 -10.09 2.60 28.58
N ALA A 736 -9.91 2.17 27.33
CA ALA A 736 -8.66 1.58 26.89
C ALA A 736 -7.53 2.61 26.83
N SER A 737 -6.45 2.36 27.57
CA SER A 737 -5.19 3.12 27.53
C SER A 737 -4.23 2.57 26.47
N LYS A 738 -4.39 1.30 26.08
CA LYS A 738 -3.63 0.64 25.01
C LYS A 738 -4.45 -0.46 24.34
N MET A 739 -4.30 -0.60 23.03
CA MET A 739 -4.92 -1.67 22.24
C MET A 739 -3.88 -2.24 21.27
N THR A 740 -3.90 -3.56 21.04
CA THR A 740 -3.03 -4.20 20.04
C THR A 740 -3.42 -3.80 18.61
N GLU A 741 -2.46 -3.83 17.68
CA GLU A 741 -2.77 -3.51 16.28
C GLU A 741 -3.67 -4.55 15.63
N ASP A 742 -3.25 -5.81 15.67
CA ASP A 742 -4.13 -6.92 15.33
C ASP A 742 -4.95 -7.26 16.58
N PRO A 743 -6.28 -7.33 16.51
CA PRO A 743 -7.13 -7.08 15.33
C PRO A 743 -7.80 -5.69 15.28
N PHE A 744 -7.63 -4.86 16.31
CA PHE A 744 -8.35 -3.59 16.48
C PHE A 744 -8.09 -2.53 15.41
N SER A 745 -6.96 -2.58 14.71
CA SER A 745 -6.61 -1.65 13.63
C SER A 745 -7.36 -1.89 12.32
N HIS A 746 -8.05 -3.02 12.21
CA HIS A 746 -8.81 -3.44 11.01
C HIS A 746 -10.30 -3.11 11.12
N PHE A 747 -10.73 -2.53 12.24
CA PHE A 747 -12.13 -2.22 12.48
C PHE A 747 -12.53 -0.82 12.08
N ASP A 748 -13.78 -0.70 11.67
CA ASP A 748 -14.43 0.57 11.37
C ASP A 748 -15.29 1.10 12.54
N PHE A 749 -15.43 0.33 13.63
CA PHE A 749 -16.18 0.74 14.80
C PHE A 749 -15.27 1.29 15.91
N ASP A 750 -15.77 2.30 16.63
CA ASP A 750 -14.98 3.06 17.61
C ASP A 750 -14.83 2.33 18.96
N GLY A 751 -15.69 1.37 19.30
CA GLY A 751 -15.65 0.66 20.59
C GLY A 751 -16.49 -0.60 20.60
N VAL A 752 -16.38 -1.39 21.68
CA VAL A 752 -17.06 -2.69 21.82
C VAL A 752 -18.14 -2.59 22.87
N LEU A 753 -19.39 -2.90 22.50
CA LEU A 753 -20.50 -3.04 23.45
C LEU A 753 -20.73 -4.53 23.76
N GLY A 754 -20.37 -4.93 24.97
CA GLY A 754 -20.55 -6.30 25.44
C GLY A 754 -21.99 -6.66 25.76
N LEU A 755 -22.49 -7.75 25.16
CA LEU A 755 -23.83 -8.32 25.38
C LEU A 755 -23.78 -9.77 25.88
N GLY A 756 -22.62 -10.24 26.33
CA GLY A 756 -22.47 -11.53 26.98
C GLY A 756 -23.28 -11.64 28.27
N LEU A 757 -23.42 -12.86 28.79
CA LEU A 757 -23.96 -13.04 30.14
C LEU A 757 -23.02 -12.41 31.17
N GLU A 758 -23.57 -12.10 32.33
CA GLU A 758 -22.88 -11.41 33.42
C GLU A 758 -21.58 -12.10 33.89
N SER A 759 -21.45 -13.42 33.73
CA SER A 759 -20.22 -14.15 34.04
C SER A 759 -19.03 -13.85 33.12
N LEU A 760 -19.24 -13.17 31.98
CA LEU A 760 -18.17 -12.64 31.11
C LEU A 760 -17.79 -11.19 31.42
N ALA A 761 -18.48 -10.56 32.38
CA ALA A 761 -18.12 -9.26 32.91
C ALA A 761 -17.23 -9.43 34.15
N LEU A 762 -16.34 -8.46 34.40
CA LEU A 762 -15.50 -8.40 35.60
C LEU A 762 -16.35 -8.39 36.88
N SER A 763 -17.46 -7.67 36.85
CA SER A 763 -18.47 -7.65 37.89
C SER A 763 -19.85 -7.29 37.30
N PRO A 764 -20.96 -7.53 38.03
CA PRO A 764 -22.32 -7.14 37.63
C PRO A 764 -22.45 -5.71 37.09
N GLU A 765 -21.67 -4.79 37.64
CA GLU A 765 -21.66 -3.36 37.33
C GLU A 765 -21.01 -3.01 35.98
N PHE A 766 -20.28 -3.96 35.37
CA PHE A 766 -19.74 -3.80 34.01
C PHE A 766 -20.69 -4.33 32.92
N SER A 767 -21.68 -5.13 33.29
CA SER A 767 -22.65 -5.71 32.35
C SER A 767 -23.68 -4.66 31.93
N PHE A 768 -23.59 -4.19 30.68
CA PHE A 768 -24.51 -3.17 30.16
C PHE A 768 -25.98 -3.60 30.29
N PHE A 769 -26.32 -4.78 29.78
CA PHE A 769 -27.71 -5.23 29.81
C PHE A 769 -28.18 -5.58 31.22
N GLY A 770 -27.28 -6.11 32.07
CA GLY A 770 -27.57 -6.33 33.50
C GLY A 770 -27.92 -5.03 34.21
N GLN A 771 -27.12 -3.97 34.01
CA GLN A 771 -27.38 -2.65 34.58
C GLN A 771 -28.65 -2.01 34.01
N MET A 772 -28.95 -2.19 32.72
CA MET A 772 -30.21 -1.70 32.15
C MET A 772 -31.42 -2.32 32.86
N LEU A 773 -31.41 -3.63 33.11
CA LEU A 773 -32.51 -4.32 33.78
C LEU A 773 -32.62 -3.92 35.26
N ALA A 774 -31.49 -3.77 35.96
CA ALA A 774 -31.46 -3.37 37.36
C ALA A 774 -32.00 -1.94 37.56
N GLN A 775 -31.71 -1.04 36.62
CA GLN A 775 -32.09 0.38 36.73
C GLN A 775 -33.44 0.70 36.07
N ASN A 776 -34.00 -0.21 35.26
CA ASN A 776 -35.30 -0.06 34.58
C ASN A 776 -36.23 -1.26 34.86
N PRO A 777 -36.95 -1.28 36.00
CA PRO A 777 -37.72 -2.46 36.45
C PRO A 777 -38.86 -2.91 35.52
N GLY A 778 -39.33 -2.06 34.61
CA GLY A 778 -40.38 -2.39 33.63
C GLY A 778 -39.87 -3.07 32.36
N MET A 779 -38.55 -3.13 32.17
CA MET A 779 -37.92 -3.69 30.98
C MET A 779 -37.92 -5.22 31.03
N GLN A 780 -38.38 -5.88 29.95
CA GLN A 780 -38.28 -7.34 29.91
C GLN A 780 -36.80 -7.77 29.79
N PRO A 781 -36.38 -8.87 30.44
CA PRO A 781 -35.02 -9.40 30.38
C PRO A 781 -34.73 -10.09 29.04
N ARG A 782 -35.02 -9.41 27.94
CA ARG A 782 -34.86 -9.88 26.57
C ARG A 782 -34.27 -8.79 25.68
N PHE A 783 -33.42 -9.22 24.76
CA PHE A 783 -33.02 -8.40 23.62
C PHE A 783 -33.09 -9.21 22.33
N SER A 784 -33.10 -8.54 21.18
CA SER A 784 -33.19 -9.20 19.88
C SER A 784 -32.34 -8.51 18.83
N VAL A 785 -31.85 -9.28 17.86
CA VAL A 785 -30.95 -8.82 16.80
C VAL A 785 -31.52 -9.21 15.44
N PHE A 786 -31.71 -8.20 14.60
CA PHE A 786 -32.11 -8.31 13.20
C PHE A 786 -31.04 -7.69 12.31
N LEU A 787 -30.50 -8.48 11.38
CA LEU A 787 -29.56 -7.98 10.37
C LEU A 787 -30.23 -7.92 8.99
N ALA A 788 -30.13 -6.74 8.35
CA ALA A 788 -30.68 -6.52 7.03
C ALA A 788 -29.85 -7.22 5.94
N GLN A 789 -30.54 -7.79 4.94
CA GLN A 789 -29.90 -8.45 3.80
C GLN A 789 -29.69 -7.51 2.60
N ASN A 790 -30.57 -6.51 2.42
CA ASN A 790 -30.57 -5.62 1.26
C ASN A 790 -30.07 -4.22 1.64
N GLU A 791 -29.35 -3.58 0.70
CA GLU A 791 -29.00 -2.17 0.81
C GLU A 791 -30.26 -1.30 0.93
N GLY A 792 -30.28 -0.38 1.89
CA GLY A 792 -31.41 0.54 2.14
C GLY A 792 -32.42 0.08 3.18
N VAL A 793 -32.21 -1.08 3.83
CA VAL A 793 -32.94 -1.52 5.03
C VAL A 793 -31.99 -1.48 6.21
N ASP A 794 -32.42 -0.87 7.32
CA ASP A 794 -31.61 -0.74 8.53
C ASP A 794 -31.59 -2.06 9.34
N SER A 795 -30.41 -2.46 9.81
CA SER A 795 -30.27 -3.47 10.87
C SER A 795 -30.77 -2.90 12.20
N MET A 796 -31.22 -3.77 13.09
CA MET A 796 -31.86 -3.38 14.35
C MET A 796 -31.43 -4.27 15.51
N ILE A 797 -31.13 -3.65 16.65
CA ILE A 797 -31.11 -4.31 17.96
C ILE A 797 -32.21 -3.70 18.83
N SER A 798 -32.94 -4.56 19.53
CA SER A 798 -34.01 -4.16 20.45
C SER A 798 -33.72 -4.66 21.85
N PHE A 799 -33.82 -3.79 22.86
CA PHE A 799 -33.71 -4.13 24.28
C PHE A 799 -35.07 -4.02 24.97
N GLY A 800 -35.34 -4.87 25.95
CA GLY A 800 -36.61 -4.87 26.67
C GLY A 800 -37.72 -5.70 26.04
N GLY A 801 -37.41 -6.47 25.00
CA GLY A 801 -38.37 -7.23 24.23
C GLY A 801 -37.86 -7.58 22.83
N HIS A 802 -38.80 -7.84 21.92
CA HIS A 802 -38.52 -8.13 20.53
C HIS A 802 -39.68 -7.64 19.65
N GLU A 803 -39.40 -7.44 18.37
CA GLU A 803 -40.33 -6.87 17.40
C GLU A 803 -40.85 -7.96 16.47
N GLU A 804 -42.11 -8.36 16.64
CA GLU A 804 -42.73 -9.45 15.87
C GLU A 804 -42.70 -9.23 14.35
N LYS A 805 -42.62 -7.98 13.90
CA LYS A 805 -42.56 -7.64 12.47
C LYS A 805 -41.38 -8.27 11.73
N PHE A 806 -40.26 -8.52 12.43
CA PHE A 806 -39.06 -9.13 11.88
C PHE A 806 -39.07 -10.66 11.91
N ALA A 807 -40.04 -11.28 12.60
CA ALA A 807 -40.24 -12.72 12.61
C ALA A 807 -41.14 -13.13 11.43
N SER A 808 -40.66 -14.03 10.56
CA SER A 808 -41.47 -14.63 9.49
C SER A 808 -42.03 -16.01 9.83
N SER A 809 -41.45 -16.69 10.82
CA SER A 809 -41.89 -17.99 11.33
C SER A 809 -42.09 -17.95 12.85
N ASP A 810 -42.69 -19.00 13.41
CA ASP A 810 -42.74 -19.18 14.86
C ASP A 810 -41.33 -19.22 15.46
N ILE A 811 -41.20 -18.68 16.66
CA ILE A 811 -39.92 -18.60 17.38
C ILE A 811 -39.61 -19.97 17.99
N GLN A 812 -38.52 -20.58 17.53
CA GLN A 812 -37.98 -21.82 18.04
C GLN A 812 -36.97 -21.53 19.15
N TRP A 813 -37.18 -22.06 20.35
CA TRP A 813 -36.33 -21.79 21.50
C TRP A 813 -35.29 -22.89 21.73
N ALA A 814 -34.06 -22.51 22.03
CA ALA A 814 -32.99 -23.41 22.43
C ALA A 814 -32.37 -22.95 23.76
N PRO A 815 -32.15 -23.85 24.73
CA PRO A 815 -31.51 -23.50 26.00
C PRO A 815 -30.04 -23.11 25.77
N VAL A 816 -29.55 -22.16 26.57
CA VAL A 816 -28.13 -21.79 26.60
C VAL A 816 -27.34 -22.86 27.35
N ALA A 817 -26.28 -23.36 26.73
CA ALA A 817 -25.38 -24.35 27.29
C ALA A 817 -24.27 -23.67 28.12
N MET A 818 -23.81 -24.34 29.18
CA MET A 818 -22.68 -23.90 30.01
C MET A 818 -22.77 -22.40 30.38
N THR A 819 -23.87 -22.01 31.03
CA THR A 819 -24.18 -20.61 31.35
C THR A 819 -23.11 -19.96 32.24
N GLU A 820 -22.37 -20.77 33.01
CA GLU A 820 -21.24 -20.36 33.83
C GLU A 820 -20.08 -19.76 33.02
N LEU A 821 -19.89 -20.17 31.76
CA LEU A 821 -18.87 -19.59 30.87
C LEU A 821 -19.31 -18.24 30.29
N GLY A 822 -20.60 -17.92 30.41
CA GLY A 822 -21.19 -16.63 30.07
C GLY A 822 -21.47 -16.35 28.59
N TYR A 823 -21.20 -17.33 27.73
CA TYR A 823 -21.44 -17.24 26.30
C TYR A 823 -22.89 -17.57 25.92
N TRP A 824 -23.43 -16.88 24.92
CA TRP A 824 -24.68 -17.27 24.25
C TRP A 824 -24.42 -18.45 23.32
N GLN A 825 -24.36 -19.65 23.91
CA GLN A 825 -24.03 -20.88 23.18
C GLN A 825 -25.12 -21.95 23.33
N VAL A 826 -25.27 -22.81 22.33
CA VAL A 826 -26.27 -23.89 22.28
C VAL A 826 -25.60 -25.23 21.96
N GLU A 827 -26.17 -26.32 22.46
CA GLU A 827 -25.71 -27.68 22.16
C GLU A 827 -26.19 -28.14 20.77
N LEU A 828 -25.29 -28.77 20.02
CA LEU A 828 -25.56 -29.35 18.71
C LEU A 828 -25.58 -30.88 18.83
N LYS A 829 -26.76 -31.49 18.66
CA LYS A 829 -26.91 -32.96 18.64
C LYS A 829 -26.26 -33.59 17.41
N SER A 830 -26.33 -32.91 16.26
CA SER A 830 -25.66 -33.33 15.03
C SER A 830 -25.57 -32.17 14.04
N VAL A 831 -24.61 -32.24 13.11
CA VAL A 831 -24.46 -31.31 11.99
C VAL A 831 -24.52 -32.12 10.70
N LYS A 832 -25.34 -31.69 9.73
CA LYS A 832 -25.53 -32.37 8.44
C LYS A 832 -25.24 -31.43 7.28
N VAL A 833 -24.56 -31.95 6.26
CA VAL A 833 -24.38 -31.29 4.96
C VAL A 833 -25.11 -32.13 3.90
N GLY A 834 -26.23 -31.61 3.40
CA GLY A 834 -27.16 -32.40 2.59
C GLY A 834 -27.63 -33.64 3.36
N ASN A 835 -27.37 -34.83 2.81
CA ASN A 835 -27.75 -36.10 3.43
C ASN A 835 -26.65 -36.73 4.30
N GLN A 836 -25.51 -36.07 4.48
CA GLN A 836 -24.35 -36.62 5.19
C GLN A 836 -24.19 -35.97 6.58
N VAL A 837 -23.99 -36.78 7.61
CA VAL A 837 -23.69 -36.32 8.98
C VAL A 837 -22.19 -36.04 9.09
N LEU A 838 -21.83 -34.93 9.75
CA LEU A 838 -20.45 -34.58 10.08
C LEU A 838 -19.97 -35.45 11.25
N GLU A 839 -19.00 -36.33 11.00
CA GLU A 839 -18.52 -37.32 11.97
C GLU A 839 -17.97 -36.68 13.25
N GLU A 840 -17.31 -35.53 13.14
CA GLU A 840 -16.73 -34.80 14.26
C GLU A 840 -17.79 -34.35 15.29
N CYS A 841 -19.06 -34.24 14.86
CA CYS A 841 -20.21 -33.86 15.70
C CYS A 841 -21.24 -34.97 15.87
N ALA A 842 -20.93 -36.21 15.47
CA ALA A 842 -21.87 -37.32 15.57
C ALA A 842 -22.14 -37.77 17.01
N ASP A 843 -21.24 -37.44 17.95
CA ASP A 843 -21.35 -37.75 19.37
C ASP A 843 -22.19 -36.74 20.17
N GLY A 844 -22.74 -35.71 19.51
CA GLY A 844 -23.55 -34.67 20.13
C GLY A 844 -22.78 -33.72 21.07
N SER A 845 -21.44 -33.76 21.03
CA SER A 845 -20.59 -32.93 21.91
C SER A 845 -20.29 -31.54 21.34
N CYS A 846 -20.72 -31.26 20.11
CA CYS A 846 -20.51 -29.99 19.45
C CYS A 846 -21.38 -28.89 20.05
N ARG A 847 -20.87 -27.66 20.04
CA ARG A 847 -21.61 -26.47 20.48
C ARG A 847 -21.53 -25.39 19.42
N ALA A 848 -22.51 -24.50 19.40
CA ALA A 848 -22.47 -23.28 18.58
C ALA A 848 -22.59 -22.06 19.47
N ILE A 849 -21.69 -21.10 19.24
CA ILE A 849 -21.66 -19.80 19.87
C ILE A 849 -22.30 -18.80 18.90
N LEU A 850 -23.28 -18.02 19.33
CA LEU A 850 -23.83 -16.92 18.53
C LEU A 850 -22.99 -15.67 18.75
N ASP A 851 -22.42 -15.13 17.69
CA ASP A 851 -21.36 -14.12 17.79
C ASP A 851 -21.59 -12.99 16.77
N THR A 852 -22.11 -11.86 17.25
CA THR A 852 -22.55 -10.76 16.38
C THR A 852 -21.41 -9.98 15.73
N GLY A 853 -20.15 -10.18 16.14
CA GLY A 853 -18.99 -9.54 15.53
C GLY A 853 -18.23 -10.46 14.55
N THR A 854 -18.63 -11.72 14.38
CA THR A 854 -17.99 -12.60 13.40
C THR A 854 -18.69 -12.53 12.04
N SER A 855 -17.95 -12.23 10.97
CA SER A 855 -18.51 -12.07 9.60
C SER A 855 -18.72 -13.38 8.84
N LEU A 856 -18.22 -14.49 9.38
CA LEU A 856 -18.17 -15.79 8.69
C LEU A 856 -18.78 -16.90 9.55
N LEU A 857 -19.02 -18.06 8.93
CA LEU A 857 -19.34 -19.26 9.70
C LEU A 857 -18.05 -19.86 10.25
N GLY A 858 -17.86 -19.77 11.57
CA GLY A 858 -16.76 -20.44 12.26
C GLY A 858 -17.01 -21.93 12.40
N VAL A 859 -16.02 -22.73 12.01
CA VAL A 859 -16.07 -24.19 11.99
C VAL A 859 -14.89 -24.75 12.79
N PRO A 860 -15.09 -25.76 13.65
CA PRO A 860 -14.00 -26.44 14.35
C PRO A 860 -12.89 -26.84 13.39
N ARG A 861 -11.64 -26.50 13.70
CA ARG A 861 -10.48 -26.71 12.82
C ARG A 861 -10.39 -28.13 12.26
N GLN A 862 -10.81 -29.12 13.03
CA GLN A 862 -10.84 -30.54 12.65
C GLN A 862 -11.85 -30.82 11.53
N ALA A 863 -13.01 -30.16 11.54
CA ALA A 863 -14.11 -30.36 10.59
C ALA A 863 -14.02 -29.52 9.30
N VAL A 864 -13.18 -28.47 9.28
CA VAL A 864 -13.09 -27.51 8.15
C VAL A 864 -12.84 -28.21 6.81
N ARG A 865 -11.90 -29.17 6.78
CA ARG A 865 -11.55 -29.87 5.53
C ARG A 865 -12.70 -30.73 5.01
N ALA A 866 -13.40 -31.42 5.90
CA ALA A 866 -14.57 -32.22 5.54
C ALA A 866 -15.69 -31.32 5.01
N MET A 867 -16.03 -30.25 5.73
CA MET A 867 -17.08 -29.32 5.32
C MET A 867 -16.77 -28.62 3.99
N HIS A 868 -15.54 -28.18 3.74
CA HIS A 868 -15.18 -27.60 2.43
C HIS A 868 -15.37 -28.58 1.28
N ARG A 869 -15.09 -29.88 1.49
CA ARG A 869 -15.31 -30.91 0.46
C ARG A 869 -16.79 -31.17 0.23
N MET A 870 -17.58 -31.27 1.30
CA MET A 870 -19.02 -31.56 1.21
C MET A 870 -19.84 -30.39 0.65
N LEU A 871 -19.37 -29.15 0.85
CA LEU A 871 -20.03 -27.92 0.36
C LEU A 871 -19.50 -27.44 -1.00
N ALA A 872 -18.35 -27.96 -1.46
CA ALA A 872 -17.81 -27.64 -2.78
C ALA A 872 -18.65 -28.30 -3.88
N ARG A 873 -18.96 -27.53 -4.93
CA ARG A 873 -19.76 -28.02 -6.05
C ARG A 873 -19.27 -27.47 -7.40
N PRO A 874 -19.20 -28.30 -8.44
CA PRO A 874 -18.79 -27.85 -9.76
C PRO A 874 -19.87 -26.97 -10.39
N VAL A 875 -19.47 -25.94 -11.12
CA VAL A 875 -20.36 -25.17 -11.99
C VAL A 875 -20.60 -25.97 -13.28
N ALA A 876 -21.84 -26.02 -13.73
CA ALA A 876 -22.22 -26.68 -14.98
C ALA A 876 -21.59 -25.96 -16.19
N GLU A 877 -21.17 -26.72 -17.21
CA GLU A 877 -20.48 -26.17 -18.39
C GLU A 877 -21.37 -25.19 -19.18
N ASP A 878 -22.68 -25.41 -19.16
CA ASP A 878 -23.68 -24.56 -19.82
C ASP A 878 -23.74 -23.15 -19.19
N ILE A 879 -23.44 -23.06 -17.89
CA ILE A 879 -23.47 -21.83 -17.10
C ILE A 879 -22.08 -21.16 -17.10
N SER A 880 -20.99 -21.94 -17.17
CA SER A 880 -19.63 -21.40 -17.16
C SER A 880 -19.34 -20.44 -18.31
N ASN A 881 -20.04 -20.59 -19.44
CA ASN A 881 -19.83 -19.80 -20.65
C ASN A 881 -20.57 -18.46 -20.68
N GLN A 882 -21.44 -18.17 -19.70
CA GLN A 882 -22.32 -16.99 -19.73
C GLN A 882 -21.73 -15.74 -19.04
N GLY A 883 -20.60 -15.87 -18.31
CA GLY A 883 -20.00 -14.78 -17.53
C GLY A 883 -20.87 -14.31 -16.36
N GLY A 884 -20.25 -13.77 -15.30
CA GLY A 884 -21.00 -13.20 -14.16
C GLY A 884 -21.69 -14.23 -13.23
N ILE A 885 -21.04 -15.35 -12.96
CA ILE A 885 -21.57 -16.42 -12.11
C ILE A 885 -21.55 -15.99 -10.64
N ASP A 886 -22.73 -15.96 -10.02
CA ASP A 886 -22.88 -15.79 -8.57
C ASP A 886 -23.20 -17.14 -7.91
N CYS A 887 -22.18 -17.71 -7.26
CA CYS A 887 -22.26 -18.97 -6.55
C CYS A 887 -23.25 -18.96 -5.38
N ARG A 888 -23.77 -17.81 -4.95
CA ARG A 888 -24.87 -17.77 -3.98
C ARG A 888 -26.18 -18.23 -4.61
N ARG A 889 -26.40 -17.98 -5.91
CA ARG A 889 -27.65 -18.28 -6.63
C ARG A 889 -27.69 -19.67 -7.26
N LEU A 890 -26.61 -20.43 -7.14
CA LEU A 890 -26.51 -21.77 -7.72
C LEU A 890 -26.97 -22.84 -6.72
N PRO A 891 -27.72 -23.86 -7.14
CA PRO A 891 -28.13 -24.96 -6.28
C PRO A 891 -26.93 -25.61 -5.58
N GLY A 892 -27.11 -25.99 -4.31
CA GLY A 892 -26.06 -26.56 -3.48
C GLY A 892 -26.62 -27.29 -2.25
N SER A 893 -25.73 -27.91 -1.49
CA SER A 893 -26.11 -28.67 -0.29
C SER A 893 -26.58 -27.74 0.83
N LYS A 894 -27.69 -28.07 1.48
CA LYS A 894 -28.15 -27.39 2.69
C LYS A 894 -27.27 -27.78 3.88
N LEU A 895 -26.95 -26.85 4.77
CA LEU A 895 -26.27 -27.12 6.04
C LEU A 895 -27.30 -27.09 7.16
N GLU A 896 -27.44 -28.17 7.92
CA GLU A 896 -28.42 -28.30 8.99
C GLU A 896 -27.74 -28.57 10.33
N PHE A 897 -28.14 -27.82 11.35
CA PHE A 897 -27.69 -27.93 12.73
C PHE A 897 -28.87 -28.39 13.57
N GLN A 898 -28.77 -29.60 14.12
CA GLN A 898 -29.79 -30.18 14.97
C GLN A 898 -29.58 -29.72 16.42
N LEU A 899 -30.55 -28.95 16.94
CA LEU A 899 -30.66 -28.61 18.35
C LEU A 899 -31.56 -29.61 19.07
N SER A 900 -31.79 -29.39 20.37
CA SER A 900 -32.63 -30.30 21.17
C SER A 900 -34.03 -30.49 20.62
N ASP A 901 -34.74 -29.38 20.38
CA ASP A 901 -36.14 -29.34 19.93
C ASP A 901 -36.34 -28.52 18.64
N ALA A 902 -35.24 -28.09 18.00
CA ALA A 902 -35.28 -27.23 16.83
C ALA A 902 -34.21 -27.62 15.80
N VAL A 903 -34.41 -27.18 14.55
CA VAL A 903 -33.42 -27.32 13.47
C VAL A 903 -33.15 -25.94 12.89
N VAL A 904 -31.89 -25.55 12.94
CA VAL A 904 -31.40 -24.31 12.35
C VAL A 904 -30.62 -24.68 11.10
N SER A 905 -30.80 -23.97 9.99
CA SER A 905 -30.19 -24.36 8.72
C SER A 905 -29.79 -23.18 7.84
N LEU A 906 -28.72 -23.37 7.08
CA LEU A 906 -28.20 -22.43 6.09
C LEU A 906 -28.35 -23.02 4.68
N GLN A 907 -28.68 -22.16 3.75
CA GLN A 907 -28.78 -22.44 2.32
C GLN A 907 -27.52 -21.98 1.59
N PRO A 908 -27.30 -22.41 0.34
CA PRO A 908 -26.13 -22.02 -0.45
C PRO A 908 -25.92 -20.51 -0.55
N GLU A 909 -27.00 -19.72 -0.56
CA GLU A 909 -26.94 -18.26 -0.60
C GLU A 909 -26.25 -17.67 0.64
N ASP A 910 -26.38 -18.34 1.79
CA ASP A 910 -25.93 -17.84 3.09
C ASP A 910 -24.43 -18.08 3.33
N TYR A 911 -23.88 -19.19 2.81
CA TYR A 911 -22.51 -19.61 3.10
C TYR A 911 -21.57 -19.59 1.89
N SER A 912 -22.06 -19.45 0.64
CA SER A 912 -21.21 -19.54 -0.55
C SER A 912 -20.45 -18.22 -0.82
N ARG A 913 -19.21 -18.33 -1.33
CA ARG A 913 -18.55 -17.18 -1.97
C ARG A 913 -19.38 -16.70 -3.16
N PRO A 914 -19.41 -15.39 -3.48
CA PRO A 914 -20.08 -14.91 -4.70
C PRO A 914 -19.41 -15.43 -5.97
N SER A 915 -18.08 -15.41 -6.05
CA SER A 915 -17.36 -15.82 -7.26
C SER A 915 -16.90 -17.28 -7.20
N PRO A 916 -17.03 -18.04 -8.31
CA PRO A 916 -16.41 -19.36 -8.43
C PRO A 916 -14.88 -19.26 -8.56
N PHE A 917 -14.18 -20.36 -8.28
CA PHE A 917 -12.74 -20.48 -8.46
C PHE A 917 -12.41 -21.62 -9.44
N ASN A 918 -11.29 -21.51 -10.14
CA ASN A 918 -10.81 -22.55 -11.05
C ASN A 918 -10.06 -23.64 -10.27
N MET A 919 -10.42 -24.90 -10.50
CA MET A 919 -9.70 -26.05 -9.96
C MET A 919 -9.33 -27.01 -11.09
N THR A 920 -8.06 -27.40 -11.14
CA THR A 920 -7.58 -28.48 -12.01
C THR A 920 -7.95 -29.82 -11.41
N ILE A 921 -8.62 -30.66 -12.20
CA ILE A 921 -8.99 -32.00 -11.78
C ILE A 921 -7.73 -32.88 -11.93
N PRO A 922 -7.28 -33.60 -10.87
CA PRO A 922 -6.17 -34.53 -11.00
C PRO A 922 -6.44 -35.52 -12.14
N ASN A 923 -5.48 -35.69 -13.05
CA ASN A 923 -5.54 -36.54 -14.25
C ASN A 923 -6.41 -36.04 -15.43
N GLN A 924 -6.81 -34.77 -15.47
CA GLN A 924 -7.39 -34.14 -16.66
C GLN A 924 -6.78 -32.75 -16.88
N ASP A 925 -6.29 -32.45 -18.09
CA ASP A 925 -5.81 -31.10 -18.48
C ASP A 925 -6.95 -30.07 -18.66
N LYS A 926 -8.09 -30.32 -18.01
CA LYS A 926 -9.27 -29.46 -18.02
C LYS A 926 -9.48 -28.86 -16.64
N TRP A 927 -9.47 -27.53 -16.59
CA TRP A 927 -9.91 -26.79 -15.41
C TRP A 927 -11.44 -26.74 -15.39
N ARG A 928 -12.02 -26.76 -14.19
CA ARG A 928 -13.46 -26.58 -14.00
C ARG A 928 -13.71 -25.55 -12.90
N LEU A 929 -14.75 -24.76 -13.07
CA LEU A 929 -15.19 -23.79 -12.06
C LEU A 929 -15.88 -24.51 -10.92
N PHE A 930 -15.58 -24.12 -9.68
CA PHE A 930 -16.22 -24.62 -8.47
C PHE A 930 -16.73 -23.48 -7.61
N CYS A 931 -17.90 -23.69 -6.99
CA CYS A 931 -18.38 -22.86 -5.90
C CYS A 931 -17.87 -23.41 -4.58
N ARG A 932 -17.34 -22.53 -3.73
CA ARG A 932 -16.81 -22.86 -2.41
C ARG A 932 -17.53 -22.09 -1.31
N SER A 933 -17.55 -22.66 -0.12
CA SER A 933 -18.06 -22.04 1.10
C SER A 933 -17.06 -21.05 1.73
N LEU A 934 -17.60 -20.03 2.39
CA LEU A 934 -16.90 -19.07 3.25
C LEU A 934 -16.89 -19.60 4.69
N LEU A 935 -15.87 -20.40 5.02
CA LEU A 935 -15.70 -20.97 6.36
C LEU A 935 -14.48 -20.36 7.05
N LEU A 936 -14.62 -20.11 8.34
CA LEU A 936 -13.55 -19.66 9.23
C LEU A 936 -13.08 -20.82 10.11
N PRO A 937 -11.82 -21.28 10.03
CA PRO A 937 -11.29 -22.26 10.97
C PRO A 937 -11.22 -21.69 12.40
N VAL A 938 -11.80 -22.39 13.36
CA VAL A 938 -11.82 -21.99 14.77
C VAL A 938 -11.06 -23.01 15.61
N ASP A 939 -10.17 -22.51 16.47
CA ASP A 939 -9.38 -23.29 17.42
C ASP A 939 -9.52 -22.62 18.80
N MET A 940 -10.24 -23.26 19.72
CA MET A 940 -10.49 -22.76 21.06
C MET A 940 -9.92 -23.75 22.09
N ALA A 941 -9.28 -23.23 23.13
CA ALA A 941 -8.83 -24.05 24.25
C ALA A 941 -10.02 -24.57 25.09
N ALA A 942 -9.80 -25.64 25.85
CA ALA A 942 -10.74 -26.06 26.87
C ALA A 942 -10.93 -24.93 27.92
N PRO A 943 -12.15 -24.73 28.47
CA PRO A 943 -13.34 -25.58 28.38
C PRO A 943 -14.23 -25.34 27.16
N LEU A 944 -13.96 -24.31 26.36
CA LEU A 944 -14.79 -23.95 25.21
C LEU A 944 -14.63 -24.94 24.07
N GLY A 945 -13.42 -25.13 23.56
CA GLY A 945 -13.15 -26.04 22.44
C GLY A 945 -12.91 -27.50 22.85
N PRO A 946 -12.56 -28.39 21.90
CA PRO A 946 -12.19 -28.09 20.51
C PRO A 946 -13.34 -28.15 19.48
N LYS A 947 -14.56 -28.52 19.90
CA LYS A 947 -15.72 -28.77 19.01
C LYS A 947 -16.75 -27.64 19.01
N VAL A 948 -16.31 -26.42 18.74
CA VAL A 948 -17.16 -25.21 18.75
C VAL A 948 -17.30 -24.58 17.36
N PHE A 949 -18.54 -24.31 16.98
CA PHE A 949 -18.89 -23.46 15.85
C PHE A 949 -19.11 -22.02 16.31
N ILE A 950 -18.80 -21.07 15.44
CA ILE A 950 -19.17 -19.66 15.64
C ILE A 950 -20.23 -19.33 14.59
N TRP A 951 -21.45 -19.07 15.04
CA TRP A 951 -22.57 -18.60 14.24
C TRP A 951 -22.51 -17.09 14.13
N GLY A 952 -21.76 -16.62 13.14
CA GLY A 952 -21.65 -15.22 12.76
C GLY A 952 -22.74 -14.74 11.81
N GLU A 953 -22.40 -13.71 11.04
CA GLU A 953 -23.26 -13.01 10.08
C GLU A 953 -24.13 -13.93 9.20
N PRO A 954 -23.63 -15.04 8.59
CA PRO A 954 -24.46 -15.93 7.78
C PRO A 954 -25.70 -16.46 8.50
N MET A 955 -25.58 -16.74 9.80
CA MET A 955 -26.69 -17.21 10.62
C MET A 955 -27.60 -16.06 11.04
N LEU A 956 -27.00 -14.95 11.49
CA LEU A 956 -27.70 -13.78 12.03
C LEU A 956 -28.44 -12.96 10.96
N ARG A 957 -28.05 -13.07 9.69
CA ARG A 957 -28.81 -12.51 8.55
C ARG A 957 -30.00 -13.36 8.15
N ARG A 958 -29.90 -14.67 8.28
CA ARG A 958 -30.98 -15.60 7.92
C ARG A 958 -32.05 -15.68 9.01
N TYR A 959 -31.63 -15.64 10.26
CA TYR A 959 -32.51 -15.76 11.42
C TYR A 959 -32.57 -14.45 12.22
N TYR A 960 -33.79 -14.02 12.53
CA TYR A 960 -34.04 -13.07 13.60
C TYR A 960 -33.84 -13.79 14.94
N THR A 961 -32.90 -13.29 15.74
CA THR A 961 -32.48 -13.94 16.98
C THR A 961 -32.94 -13.16 18.20
N ILE A 962 -33.44 -13.87 19.21
CA ILE A 962 -33.99 -13.30 20.45
C ILE A 962 -33.29 -13.95 21.63
N TYR A 963 -32.74 -13.16 22.53
CA TYR A 963 -31.95 -13.63 23.66
C TYR A 963 -32.75 -13.38 24.95
N ASP A 964 -33.13 -14.45 25.64
CA ASP A 964 -33.92 -14.40 26.88
C ASP A 964 -33.00 -14.68 28.07
N LEU A 965 -32.65 -13.59 28.78
CA LEU A 965 -31.70 -13.63 29.88
C LEU A 965 -32.30 -14.26 31.15
N ALA A 966 -33.62 -14.12 31.36
CA ALA A 966 -34.29 -14.71 32.51
C ALA A 966 -34.39 -16.23 32.41
N ASN A 967 -34.76 -16.73 31.23
CA ASN A 967 -34.94 -18.17 31.01
C ASN A 967 -33.68 -18.85 30.41
N LYS A 968 -32.58 -18.10 30.21
CA LYS A 968 -31.32 -18.56 29.62
C LYS A 968 -31.54 -19.38 28.35
N ARG A 969 -32.19 -18.79 27.37
CA ARG A 969 -32.52 -19.42 26.08
C ARG A 969 -32.45 -18.44 24.92
N ILE A 970 -32.26 -18.98 23.72
CA ILE A 970 -32.15 -18.23 22.47
C ILE A 970 -33.29 -18.66 21.54
N GLY A 971 -34.04 -17.69 21.04
CA GLY A 971 -35.12 -17.84 20.09
C GLY A 971 -34.63 -17.61 18.66
N PHE A 972 -35.05 -18.46 17.74
CA PHE A 972 -34.75 -18.37 16.31
C PHE A 972 -36.05 -18.30 15.51
N SER A 973 -36.19 -17.27 14.69
CA SER A 973 -37.23 -17.17 13.67
C SER A 973 -36.59 -16.78 12.34
N LEU A 974 -37.12 -17.23 11.20
CA LEU A 974 -36.63 -16.76 9.91
C LEU A 974 -36.83 -15.25 9.80
N ALA A 975 -35.80 -14.51 9.39
CA ALA A 975 -35.83 -13.05 9.33
C ALA A 975 -36.76 -12.57 8.20
N ARG A 976 -37.79 -11.77 8.54
CA ARG A 976 -38.64 -11.07 7.58
C ARG A 976 -37.96 -9.78 7.15
N GLN A 977 -37.50 -9.73 5.91
CA GLN A 977 -36.92 -8.50 5.33
C GLN A 977 -38.04 -7.51 4.95
N PRO A 978 -38.04 -6.26 5.46
CA PRO A 978 -38.96 -5.21 5.03
C PRO A 978 -38.80 -4.89 3.53
N SER A 979 -39.91 -4.72 2.79
CA SER A 979 -39.87 -4.32 1.39
C SER A 979 -39.33 -2.89 1.25
N GLY A 980 -38.12 -2.72 0.71
CA GLY A 980 -37.56 -1.40 0.40
C GLY A 980 -38.40 -0.64 -0.64
N LYS A 981 -38.37 0.71 -0.60
CA LYS A 981 -38.94 1.54 -1.67
C LYS A 981 -38.25 1.19 -2.99
N ALA A 982 -39.00 0.58 -3.91
CA ALA A 982 -38.52 0.20 -5.24
C ALA A 982 -38.03 1.43 -6.03
N SER A 983 -36.75 1.47 -6.36
CA SER A 983 -36.21 2.35 -7.40
C SER A 983 -36.40 1.69 -8.77
N SER A 984 -37.47 2.10 -9.46
CA SER A 984 -37.81 1.85 -10.88
C SER A 984 -38.09 0.39 -11.31
N PRO A 985 -39.06 0.18 -12.24
CA PRO A 985 -39.60 -1.14 -12.53
C PRO A 985 -38.66 -2.00 -13.39
N PRO A 986 -38.68 -3.34 -13.23
CA PRO A 986 -38.09 -4.24 -14.20
C PRO A 986 -38.84 -4.14 -15.53
N ILE A 987 -38.08 -4.14 -16.62
CA ILE A 987 -38.56 -4.29 -17.99
C ILE A 987 -39.47 -5.53 -18.04
N GLY A 988 -40.67 -5.33 -18.58
CA GLY A 988 -41.88 -6.10 -18.25
C GLY A 988 -41.84 -7.60 -18.50
N ALA A 989 -42.49 -8.33 -17.59
CA ALA A 989 -43.16 -9.58 -17.93
C ALA A 989 -44.54 -9.26 -18.56
N PRO A 990 -45.04 -10.06 -19.52
CA PRO A 990 -46.37 -9.85 -20.09
C PRO A 990 -47.45 -10.11 -19.03
N PRO A 991 -48.64 -9.49 -19.16
CA PRO A 991 -49.67 -9.54 -18.14
C PRO A 991 -50.27 -10.94 -17.98
N ALA A 992 -50.33 -11.41 -16.74
CA ALA A 992 -51.05 -12.60 -16.34
C ALA A 992 -52.56 -12.35 -16.41
N GLY A 993 -53.27 -13.20 -17.16
CA GLY A 993 -54.73 -13.22 -17.20
C GLY A 993 -55.22 -14.66 -17.29
N THR A 994 -56.18 -14.98 -16.42
CA THR A 994 -57.04 -16.18 -16.40
C THR A 994 -56.42 -17.53 -16.04
N LEU A 995 -56.39 -17.81 -14.73
CA LEU A 995 -56.69 -19.15 -14.22
C LEU A 995 -58.09 -19.08 -13.58
N VAL A 996 -59.09 -19.59 -14.30
CA VAL A 996 -60.38 -20.03 -13.74
C VAL A 996 -60.41 -21.55 -13.82
N SER A 997 -60.92 -22.15 -12.75
CA SER A 997 -61.06 -23.57 -12.43
C SER A 997 -61.79 -24.43 -13.48
N GLY A 998 -61.40 -25.71 -13.58
CA GLY A 998 -62.26 -26.79 -14.08
C GLY A 998 -61.52 -27.94 -14.76
N ALA A 999 -61.51 -29.13 -14.16
CA ALA A 999 -61.01 -30.40 -14.70
C ALA A 999 -61.95 -30.97 -15.82
N PRO A 1000 -61.78 -32.19 -16.41
CA PRO A 1000 -60.64 -33.12 -16.56
C PRO A 1000 -60.48 -33.75 -18.00
N LEU A 1001 -59.49 -34.66 -18.16
CA LEU A 1001 -59.43 -35.84 -19.08
C LEU A 1001 -59.09 -35.72 -20.61
N SER A 1002 -57.85 -36.14 -20.94
CA SER A 1002 -57.45 -37.10 -22.02
C SER A 1002 -57.64 -36.77 -23.52
N PRO A 1003 -57.10 -37.56 -24.49
CA PRO A 1003 -55.69 -37.95 -24.74
C PRO A 1003 -55.26 -37.81 -26.24
N ALA A 1004 -54.00 -38.14 -26.54
CA ALA A 1004 -53.46 -38.62 -27.84
C ALA A 1004 -53.16 -37.65 -29.01
N GLY A 1005 -52.11 -38.02 -29.78
CA GLY A 1005 -51.77 -37.52 -31.13
C GLY A 1005 -50.44 -36.77 -31.18
N GLU A 1006 -49.30 -37.43 -31.28
CA GLU A 1006 -48.60 -37.80 -32.54
C GLU A 1006 -47.94 -36.63 -33.32
N VAL A 1007 -46.59 -36.68 -33.31
CA VAL A 1007 -45.63 -36.60 -34.44
C VAL A 1007 -45.86 -35.57 -35.57
N VAL A 1008 -44.80 -34.79 -35.87
CA VAL A 1008 -44.04 -34.73 -37.14
C VAL A 1008 -43.44 -33.32 -37.29
N GLY A 1009 -42.11 -33.25 -37.50
CA GLY A 1009 -41.37 -32.06 -37.88
C GLY A 1009 -39.93 -32.07 -37.38
#